data_AF-A0A651F287-F1
#
_entry.id   AF-A0A651F287-F1
#
_cell.length_a   1.000
_cell.length_b   1.000
_cell.length_c   1.000
_cell.angle_alpha   90.00
_cell.angle_beta   90.00
_cell.angle_gamma   90.00
#
_symmetry.space_group_name_H-M   'P 1'
#
loop_
_entity.id
_entity.type
_entity.pdbx_description
1 polymer ?
#
loop_
_entity_poly.entity_id
_entity_poly.type
_entity_poly.pdbx_seq_one_letter_code
_entity_poly.pdbx_strand_id
1 'polypeptide(L)'
;MRDDQTQHQPTLDPNAEASGHPPDLHRPEVAAASLLDHIEKQLQTLRGMESERESREREWAERETALALDLREAQELAEQHAKAAEETELALDAARAELREAGETLTAARIEIEQIRTETATRIDAITQERDALASEREQFSGRIEALETQLRDSQQKIAEIEQQSGAIDQRQVQLKELEDRLTRESEELRSGLETLAEREAGITQRERELQSRTAALDERTATLQSESESIVERIDAVEVREQAIEEREAAVSQRERAAAERERIALQRTADASQEAKKEIEALQTQLAEARKEAESLRAAQQSSQESTAEVTRLQQQIQSMQTESEAAEQTVVTLQAQIDELNARVAHAEERAHELEAIAENTTQLGTEQTDDFAALRRRRLTRYKALLQQEAAKLYTVKQKIQEKQRTLAEKEMQIGSTPPPGHSKSKETREHEQFKKDAERVRYELQTQRDEIEQARRLIEAKSSKSKAGAFVMWVMIACIVAIGASWIGVRQFVPATYAAQSVLAIEQGPDAHSDAALSAWSAYLLSLPQDPQFLERASARLRSRGYSELATPVDLRNFLVERCTIESPEPGIVNISALSEGQGRTERMLETLSTAMIAYANDTRTLRADGAATRLSSPARVSADPADDPRTIIFGFAASGAILIVFIGSIVAWKILVRTLIAAAREPETGDPFATNSGAFA
;
A
#
# COMPACT_ATOMS: atom_id res chain seq x y z
N MET A 1 -84.11 82.16 54.69
CA MET A 1 -83.66 82.83 55.94
C MET A 1 -83.21 84.22 55.55
N ARG A 2 -83.51 85.30 56.29
CA ARG A 2 -84.48 85.50 57.38
C ARG A 2 -84.69 87.02 57.56
N ASP A 3 -85.94 87.40 57.78
CA ASP A 3 -86.48 88.28 58.83
C ASP A 3 -85.89 89.69 59.11
N ASP A 4 -86.82 90.66 59.13
CA ASP A 4 -87.12 91.63 60.21
C ASP A 4 -86.61 93.09 60.30
N GLN A 5 -87.61 93.94 60.68
CA GLN A 5 -87.60 95.06 61.64
C GLN A 5 -87.21 96.54 61.29
N THR A 6 -88.26 97.39 61.30
CA THR A 6 -88.47 98.65 62.10
C THR A 6 -87.61 99.92 61.80
N GLN A 7 -88.00 101.19 62.10
CA GLN A 7 -89.18 101.79 62.77
C GLN A 7 -89.34 103.32 62.45
N HIS A 8 -90.49 103.88 62.86
CA HIS A 8 -90.77 105.29 63.25
C HIS A 8 -91.26 106.40 62.26
N GLN A 9 -92.47 106.86 62.63
CA GLN A 9 -93.24 108.10 62.38
C GLN A 9 -92.64 109.33 63.14
N PRO A 10 -93.17 110.59 63.11
CA PRO A 10 -94.60 110.95 63.10
C PRO A 10 -95.08 112.23 62.36
N THR A 11 -96.40 112.37 62.36
CA THR A 11 -97.24 113.56 62.03
C THR A 11 -97.33 114.57 63.18
N LEU A 12 -97.70 115.84 62.92
CA LEU A 12 -98.81 116.57 63.61
C LEU A 12 -99.00 118.04 63.15
N ASP A 13 -100.26 118.43 63.02
CA ASP A 13 -100.87 119.79 63.02
C ASP A 13 -101.09 120.25 64.51
N PRO A 14 -101.75 121.37 64.95
CA PRO A 14 -102.40 122.49 64.22
C PRO A 14 -102.35 123.91 64.91
N ASN A 15 -103.05 124.88 64.27
CA ASN A 15 -103.96 125.91 64.86
C ASN A 15 -103.54 127.25 65.52
N ALA A 16 -104.53 128.16 65.52
CA ALA A 16 -104.77 129.36 66.36
C ALA A 16 -104.00 130.68 66.05
N GLU A 17 -104.57 131.90 66.17
CA GLU A 17 -105.97 132.41 66.12
C GLU A 17 -105.95 133.96 66.15
N ALA A 18 -107.04 134.64 65.71
CA ALA A 18 -107.45 136.01 66.10
C ALA A 18 -106.50 137.22 65.80
N SER A 19 -106.92 138.50 65.81
CA SER A 19 -108.19 139.23 65.55
C SER A 19 -107.89 140.75 65.45
N GLY A 20 -108.79 141.61 64.95
CA GLY A 20 -108.65 143.08 65.13
C GLY A 20 -109.28 144.03 64.09
N HIS A 21 -110.48 144.54 64.38
CA HIS A 21 -111.21 145.64 63.67
C HIS A 21 -112.17 146.31 64.69
N PRO A 22 -112.82 147.49 64.46
CA PRO A 22 -112.47 148.64 63.62
C PRO A 22 -111.94 149.82 64.49
N PRO A 23 -112.65 150.89 64.98
CA PRO A 23 -114.03 151.43 64.80
C PRO A 23 -114.10 152.88 64.19
N ASP A 24 -115.32 153.42 64.07
CA ASP A 24 -115.69 154.76 63.54
C ASP A 24 -115.59 155.95 64.54
N LEU A 25 -115.64 157.22 64.05
CA LEU A 25 -116.78 158.17 64.24
C LEU A 25 -116.51 159.67 63.92
N HIS A 26 -117.30 160.18 62.96
CA HIS A 26 -118.05 161.47 62.91
C HIS A 26 -117.46 162.91 63.11
N ARG A 27 -117.98 163.78 62.22
CA ARG A 27 -118.32 165.25 62.30
C ARG A 27 -117.23 166.33 62.14
N PRO A 28 -117.48 167.33 61.26
CA PRO A 28 -116.80 168.62 61.27
C PRO A 28 -117.70 169.79 61.74
N GLU A 29 -117.10 170.99 61.80
CA GLU A 29 -117.71 172.34 61.85
C GLU A 29 -118.30 172.88 63.17
N VAL A 30 -117.43 173.55 63.94
CA VAL A 30 -117.76 174.87 64.52
C VAL A 30 -116.82 175.90 63.85
N ALA A 31 -117.39 176.98 63.34
CA ALA A 31 -116.70 177.84 62.38
C ALA A 31 -115.72 178.86 62.99
N ALA A 32 -114.71 179.21 62.18
CA ALA A 32 -114.06 180.52 62.09
C ALA A 32 -112.96 180.93 63.11
N ALA A 33 -112.21 179.97 63.69
CA ALA A 33 -110.91 180.30 64.33
C ALA A 33 -109.77 179.27 64.17
N SER A 34 -110.05 178.00 63.81
CA SER A 34 -109.05 176.91 63.81
C SER A 34 -108.36 176.60 62.48
N LEU A 35 -108.68 177.34 61.39
CA LEU A 35 -108.19 177.02 60.04
C LEU A 35 -106.70 177.29 59.80
N LEU A 36 -106.04 178.11 60.63
CA LEU A 36 -104.61 178.42 60.48
C LEU A 36 -103.68 177.38 61.17
N ASP A 37 -104.05 176.85 62.35
CA ASP A 37 -103.26 175.81 63.04
C ASP A 37 -103.33 174.45 62.31
N HIS A 38 -104.42 174.18 61.57
CA HIS A 38 -104.58 172.92 60.85
C HIS A 38 -103.64 172.79 59.64
N ILE A 39 -103.40 173.89 58.91
CA ILE A 39 -102.53 173.89 57.72
C ILE A 39 -101.07 173.61 58.12
N GLU A 40 -100.61 174.17 59.26
CA GLU A 40 -99.25 173.93 59.75
C GLU A 40 -99.04 172.48 60.21
N LYS A 41 -100.03 171.87 60.87
CA LYS A 41 -100.00 170.44 61.23
C LYS A 41 -100.02 169.52 60.00
N GLN A 42 -100.79 169.84 58.95
CA GLN A 42 -100.79 169.03 57.72
C GLN A 42 -99.47 169.09 56.95
N LEU A 43 -98.73 170.21 57.02
CA LEU A 43 -97.38 170.30 56.44
C LEU A 43 -96.34 169.49 57.23
N GLN A 44 -96.50 169.32 58.54
CA GLN A 44 -95.64 168.44 59.33
C GLN A 44 -95.89 166.95 59.04
N THR A 45 -97.16 166.52 58.92
CA THR A 45 -97.45 165.10 58.58
C THR A 45 -97.01 164.74 57.16
N LEU A 46 -97.10 165.66 56.19
CA LEU A 46 -96.57 165.44 54.84
C LEU A 46 -95.05 165.22 54.83
N ARG A 47 -94.26 166.01 55.57
CA ARG A 47 -92.81 165.78 55.71
C ARG A 47 -92.47 164.46 56.41
N GLY A 48 -93.28 164.05 57.39
CA GLY A 48 -93.15 162.73 58.02
C GLY A 48 -93.30 161.60 57.00
N MET A 49 -94.37 161.66 56.19
CA MET A 49 -94.65 160.67 55.14
C MET A 49 -93.62 160.67 54.01
N GLU A 50 -93.05 161.82 53.63
CA GLU A 50 -91.92 161.86 52.68
C GLU A 50 -90.67 161.16 53.26
N SER A 51 -90.33 161.39 54.53
CA SER A 51 -89.18 160.70 55.16
C SER A 51 -89.39 159.20 55.31
N GLU A 52 -90.61 158.74 55.62
CA GLU A 52 -90.94 157.32 55.62
C GLU A 52 -90.89 156.71 54.21
N ARG A 53 -91.33 157.47 53.20
CA ARG A 53 -91.28 157.02 51.81
C ARG A 53 -89.84 156.85 51.35
N GLU A 54 -88.97 157.84 51.59
CA GLU A 54 -87.54 157.71 51.30
C GLU A 54 -86.89 156.55 52.07
N SER A 55 -87.28 156.31 53.33
CA SER A 55 -86.78 155.17 54.11
C SER A 55 -87.20 153.84 53.49
N ARG A 56 -88.46 153.70 53.06
CA ARG A 56 -88.95 152.48 52.40
C ARG A 56 -88.37 152.30 51.01
N GLU A 57 -88.14 153.37 50.25
CA GLU A 57 -87.47 153.31 48.94
C GLU A 57 -85.99 152.92 49.10
N ARG A 58 -85.30 153.35 50.17
CA ARG A 58 -83.95 152.84 50.53
C ARG A 58 -83.96 151.38 50.97
N GLU A 59 -84.87 150.97 51.86
CA GLU A 59 -85.00 149.56 52.25
C GLU A 59 -85.33 148.64 51.05
N TRP A 60 -86.13 149.11 50.10
CA TRP A 60 -86.41 148.39 48.85
C TRP A 60 -85.18 148.30 47.95
N ALA A 61 -84.45 149.41 47.76
CA ALA A 61 -83.21 149.39 46.99
C ALA A 61 -82.15 148.47 47.63
N GLU A 62 -81.99 148.50 48.95
CA GLU A 62 -81.10 147.59 49.68
C GLU A 62 -81.51 146.12 49.49
N ARG A 63 -82.81 145.79 49.63
CA ARG A 63 -83.32 144.43 49.37
C ARG A 63 -83.17 144.00 47.92
N GLU A 64 -83.36 144.90 46.96
CA GLU A 64 -83.18 144.63 45.53
C GLU A 64 -81.70 144.36 45.21
N THR A 65 -80.77 145.13 45.80
CA THR A 65 -79.34 144.86 45.66
C THR A 65 -78.90 143.57 46.36
N ALA A 66 -79.48 143.23 47.51
CA ALA A 66 -79.23 141.96 48.20
C ALA A 66 -79.72 140.77 47.38
N LEU A 67 -80.95 140.82 46.86
CA LEU A 67 -81.49 139.78 45.99
C LEU A 67 -80.72 139.64 44.67
N ALA A 68 -80.22 140.75 44.11
CA ALA A 68 -79.36 140.72 42.92
C ALA A 68 -77.97 140.10 43.22
N LEU A 69 -77.45 140.29 44.43
CA LEU A 69 -76.22 139.65 44.90
C LEU A 69 -76.45 138.14 45.14
N ASP A 70 -77.49 137.77 45.90
CA ASP A 70 -77.86 136.38 46.16
C ASP A 70 -78.12 135.60 44.86
N LEU A 71 -78.82 136.21 43.89
CA LEU A 71 -79.05 135.60 42.57
C LEU A 71 -77.75 135.41 41.79
N ARG A 72 -76.81 136.35 41.90
CA ARG A 72 -75.50 136.25 41.27
C ARG A 72 -74.63 135.19 41.93
N GLU A 73 -74.60 135.12 43.26
CA GLU A 73 -73.89 134.06 44.00
C GLU A 73 -74.49 132.68 43.67
N ALA A 74 -75.82 132.58 43.58
CA ALA A 74 -76.49 131.35 43.14
C ALA A 74 -76.18 130.99 41.68
N GLN A 75 -76.02 131.96 40.77
CA GLN A 75 -75.59 131.73 39.39
C GLN A 75 -74.12 131.30 39.31
N GLU A 76 -73.22 131.95 40.06
CA GLU A 76 -71.80 131.59 40.12
C GLU A 76 -71.60 130.20 40.75
N LEU A 77 -72.39 129.83 41.78
CA LEU A 77 -72.44 128.47 42.34
C LEU A 77 -73.02 127.46 41.35
N ALA A 78 -74.09 127.79 40.62
CA ALA A 78 -74.65 126.91 39.59
C ALA A 78 -73.67 126.66 38.44
N GLU A 79 -72.90 127.68 38.03
CA GLU A 79 -71.84 127.55 37.02
C GLU A 79 -70.65 126.73 37.55
N GLN A 80 -70.27 126.88 38.82
CA GLN A 80 -69.27 126.03 39.47
C GLN A 80 -69.73 124.56 39.55
N HIS A 81 -71.00 124.31 39.91
CA HIS A 81 -71.57 122.96 39.93
C HIS A 81 -71.70 122.36 38.53
N ALA A 82 -72.02 123.16 37.50
CA ALA A 82 -72.02 122.70 36.11
C ALA A 82 -70.61 122.32 35.63
N LYS A 83 -69.60 123.13 35.93
CA LYS A 83 -68.19 122.81 35.61
C LYS A 83 -67.70 121.57 36.37
N ALA A 84 -68.02 121.45 37.66
CA ALA A 84 -67.70 120.26 38.44
C ALA A 84 -68.41 119.00 37.88
N ALA A 85 -69.66 119.13 37.40
CA ALA A 85 -70.36 118.03 36.74
C ALA A 85 -69.67 117.61 35.42
N GLU A 86 -69.30 118.58 34.57
CA GLU A 86 -68.55 118.35 33.32
C GLU A 86 -67.16 117.72 33.59
N GLU A 87 -66.43 118.19 34.61
CA GLU A 87 -65.18 117.58 35.06
C GLU A 87 -65.39 116.13 35.54
N THR A 88 -66.46 115.84 36.28
CA THR A 88 -66.76 114.45 36.69
C THR A 88 -67.22 113.56 35.55
N GLU A 89 -67.94 114.09 34.55
CA GLU A 89 -68.35 113.34 33.36
C GLU A 89 -67.13 113.00 32.51
N LEU A 90 -66.23 113.95 32.30
CA LEU A 90 -64.96 113.75 31.57
C LEU A 90 -64.03 112.77 32.31
N ALA A 91 -63.94 112.85 33.64
CA ALA A 91 -63.19 111.87 34.44
C ALA A 91 -63.82 110.47 34.39
N LEU A 92 -65.15 110.37 34.34
CA LEU A 92 -65.88 109.11 34.27
C LEU A 92 -65.81 108.48 32.88
N ASP A 93 -65.77 109.27 31.81
CA ASP A 93 -65.50 108.78 30.45
C ASP A 93 -64.02 108.39 30.25
N ALA A 94 -63.07 109.09 30.87
CA ALA A 94 -61.68 108.64 30.95
C ALA A 94 -61.58 107.29 31.66
N ALA A 95 -62.21 107.13 32.83
CA ALA A 95 -62.24 105.85 33.56
C ALA A 95 -62.94 104.73 32.77
N ARG A 96 -63.98 105.05 31.97
CA ARG A 96 -64.61 104.10 31.03
C ARG A 96 -63.68 103.70 29.89
N ALA A 97 -62.85 104.62 29.39
CA ALA A 97 -61.86 104.33 28.36
C ALA A 97 -60.75 103.42 28.91
N GLU A 98 -60.19 103.74 30.08
CA GLU A 98 -59.22 102.89 30.79
C GLU A 98 -59.80 101.49 31.10
N LEU A 99 -61.05 101.41 31.55
CA LEU A 99 -61.71 100.12 31.80
C LEU A 99 -61.92 99.32 30.51
N ARG A 100 -62.14 100.00 29.37
CA ARG A 100 -62.24 99.34 28.05
C ARG A 100 -60.90 98.77 27.61
N GLU A 101 -59.83 99.56 27.72
CA GLU A 101 -58.46 99.13 27.42
C GLU A 101 -57.99 97.99 28.34
N ALA A 102 -58.30 98.06 29.64
CA ALA A 102 -58.10 96.97 30.60
C ALA A 102 -58.91 95.71 30.24
N GLY A 103 -60.13 95.88 29.71
CA GLY A 103 -60.95 94.78 29.20
C GLY A 103 -60.35 94.13 27.96
N GLU A 104 -59.92 94.94 26.98
CA GLU A 104 -59.32 94.47 25.73
C GLU A 104 -57.99 93.73 26.00
N THR A 105 -57.11 94.31 26.82
CA THR A 105 -55.85 93.66 27.26
C THR A 105 -56.09 92.36 28.03
N LEU A 106 -57.10 92.30 28.91
CA LEU A 106 -57.47 91.06 29.62
C LEU A 106 -58.00 89.99 28.65
N THR A 107 -58.78 90.37 27.63
CA THR A 107 -59.20 89.42 26.59
C THR A 107 -58.05 88.93 25.72
N ALA A 108 -57.10 89.80 25.38
CA ALA A 108 -55.89 89.43 24.64
C ALA A 108 -55.02 88.44 25.44
N ALA A 109 -54.74 88.75 26.71
CA ALA A 109 -54.02 87.86 27.61
C ALA A 109 -54.73 86.51 27.82
N ARG A 110 -56.07 86.49 27.85
CA ARG A 110 -56.83 85.24 27.93
C ARG A 110 -56.71 84.39 26.65
N ILE A 111 -56.70 85.02 25.48
CA ILE A 111 -56.48 84.33 24.20
C ILE A 111 -55.05 83.75 24.16
N GLU A 112 -54.04 84.51 24.57
CA GLU A 112 -52.65 84.07 24.66
C GLU A 112 -52.49 82.89 25.63
N ILE A 113 -53.10 82.93 26.82
CA ILE A 113 -53.08 81.82 27.78
C ILE A 113 -53.72 80.55 27.20
N GLU A 114 -54.85 80.64 26.51
CA GLU A 114 -55.47 79.45 25.87
C GLU A 114 -54.65 78.97 24.67
N GLN A 115 -53.98 79.85 23.91
CA GLN A 115 -53.03 79.45 22.87
C GLN A 115 -51.86 78.66 23.47
N ILE A 116 -51.18 79.20 24.48
CA ILE A 116 -50.11 78.51 25.23
C ILE A 116 -50.60 77.19 25.81
N ARG A 117 -51.85 77.13 26.30
CA ARG A 117 -52.45 75.89 26.80
C ARG A 117 -52.66 74.84 25.69
N THR A 118 -53.11 75.25 24.51
CA THR A 118 -53.22 74.32 23.36
C THR A 118 -51.86 73.86 22.85
N GLU A 119 -50.86 74.75 22.79
CA GLU A 119 -49.49 74.41 22.40
C GLU A 119 -48.81 73.47 23.42
N THR A 120 -48.98 73.72 24.71
CA THR A 120 -48.45 72.83 25.75
C THR A 120 -49.16 71.48 25.76
N ALA A 121 -50.47 71.43 25.50
CA ALA A 121 -51.20 70.16 25.35
C ALA A 121 -50.69 69.35 24.15
N THR A 122 -50.59 69.95 22.96
CA THR A 122 -50.07 69.24 21.77
C THR A 122 -48.62 68.81 21.94
N ARG A 123 -47.80 69.59 22.66
CA ARG A 123 -46.43 69.21 23.01
C ARG A 123 -46.37 68.05 24.02
N ILE A 124 -47.28 67.98 24.99
CA ILE A 124 -47.40 66.84 25.91
C ILE A 124 -47.83 65.58 25.15
N ASP A 125 -48.78 65.69 24.21
CA ASP A 125 -49.22 64.58 23.38
C ASP A 125 -48.07 64.07 22.48
N ALA A 126 -47.30 64.98 21.86
CA ALA A 126 -46.11 64.63 21.07
C ALA A 126 -45.04 63.91 21.90
N ILE A 127 -44.70 64.43 23.10
CA ILE A 127 -43.75 63.78 24.02
C ILE A 127 -44.26 62.41 24.48
N THR A 128 -45.58 62.25 24.65
CA THR A 128 -46.19 60.96 25.02
C THR A 128 -46.08 59.95 23.86
N GLN A 129 -46.32 60.38 22.62
CA GLN A 129 -46.11 59.54 21.43
C GLN A 129 -44.63 59.14 21.26
N GLU A 130 -43.69 60.07 21.44
CA GLU A 130 -42.24 59.77 21.42
C GLU A 130 -41.85 58.76 22.51
N ARG A 131 -42.36 58.94 23.74
CA ARG A 131 -42.13 58.00 24.85
C ARG A 131 -42.64 56.60 24.52
N ASP A 132 -43.83 56.49 23.95
CA ASP A 132 -44.47 55.20 23.65
C ASP A 132 -43.81 54.51 22.45
N ALA A 133 -43.33 55.28 21.47
CA ALA A 133 -42.46 54.78 20.39
C ALA A 133 -41.13 54.23 20.94
N LEU A 134 -40.43 55.00 21.80
CA LEU A 134 -39.19 54.56 22.45
C LEU A 134 -39.38 53.35 23.36
N ALA A 135 -40.56 53.20 23.99
CA ALA A 135 -40.91 52.01 24.75
C ALA A 135 -41.04 50.78 23.84
N SER A 136 -41.67 50.93 22.67
CA SER A 136 -41.79 49.86 21.66
C SER A 136 -40.43 49.48 21.06
N GLU A 137 -39.56 50.44 20.74
CA GLU A 137 -38.18 50.17 20.31
C GLU A 137 -37.40 49.42 21.39
N ARG A 138 -37.52 49.82 22.66
CA ARG A 138 -36.87 49.14 23.78
C ARG A 138 -37.34 47.69 23.93
N GLU A 139 -38.63 47.42 23.76
CA GLU A 139 -39.18 46.06 23.76
C GLU A 139 -38.63 45.23 22.58
N GLN A 140 -38.55 45.83 21.39
CA GLN A 140 -37.92 45.20 20.23
C GLN A 140 -36.43 44.88 20.46
N PHE A 141 -35.67 45.78 21.07
CA PHE A 141 -34.28 45.52 21.45
C PHE A 141 -34.17 44.43 22.51
N SER A 142 -35.07 44.37 23.51
CA SER A 142 -35.11 43.30 24.50
C SER A 142 -35.31 41.93 23.84
N GLY A 143 -36.31 41.81 22.96
CA GLY A 143 -36.55 40.57 22.21
C GLY A 143 -35.39 40.16 21.30
N ARG A 144 -34.66 41.14 20.71
CA ARG A 144 -33.43 40.86 19.95
C ARG A 144 -32.28 40.38 20.85
N ILE A 145 -32.14 40.90 22.06
CA ILE A 145 -31.15 40.45 23.05
C ILE A 145 -31.46 39.01 23.48
N GLU A 146 -32.71 38.71 23.84
CA GLU A 146 -33.13 37.35 24.23
C GLU A 146 -32.92 36.31 23.10
N ALA A 147 -33.17 36.70 21.85
CA ALA A 147 -32.88 35.88 20.67
C ALA A 147 -31.37 35.63 20.50
N LEU A 148 -30.53 36.66 20.66
CA LEU A 148 -29.07 36.55 20.57
C LEU A 148 -28.49 35.72 21.72
N GLU A 149 -28.99 35.87 22.95
CA GLU A 149 -28.61 35.00 24.07
C GLU A 149 -28.97 33.53 23.81
N THR A 150 -30.14 33.29 23.21
CA THR A 150 -30.56 31.93 22.87
C THR A 150 -29.66 31.32 21.79
N GLN A 151 -29.28 32.10 20.76
CA GLN A 151 -28.29 31.69 19.76
C GLN A 151 -26.89 31.47 20.36
N LEU A 152 -26.49 32.27 21.36
CA LEU A 152 -25.22 32.11 22.06
C LEU A 152 -25.21 30.80 22.86
N ARG A 153 -26.29 30.46 23.58
CA ARG A 153 -26.42 29.20 24.32
C ARG A 153 -26.39 27.97 23.39
N ASP A 154 -27.13 28.02 22.27
CA ASP A 154 -27.08 26.97 21.24
C ASP A 154 -25.68 26.82 20.61
N SER A 155 -24.99 27.94 20.34
CA SER A 155 -23.61 27.92 19.85
C SER A 155 -22.63 27.34 20.88
N GLN A 156 -22.77 27.68 22.17
CA GLN A 156 -21.96 27.10 23.25
C GLN A 156 -22.21 25.60 23.40
N GLN A 157 -23.45 25.14 23.28
CA GLN A 157 -23.79 23.72 23.30
C GLN A 157 -23.15 22.97 22.11
N LYS A 158 -23.18 23.55 20.91
CA LYS A 158 -22.51 22.99 19.72
C LYS A 158 -20.98 22.95 19.87
N ILE A 159 -20.37 23.96 20.49
CA ILE A 159 -18.93 23.95 20.80
C ILE A 159 -18.60 22.78 21.74
N ALA A 160 -19.36 22.60 22.83
CA ALA A 160 -19.16 21.48 23.76
C ALA A 160 -19.35 20.10 23.08
N GLU A 161 -20.31 19.97 22.16
CA GLU A 161 -20.48 18.75 21.36
C GLU A 161 -19.29 18.50 20.42
N ILE A 162 -18.77 19.55 19.76
CA ILE A 162 -17.57 19.47 18.90
C ILE A 162 -16.33 19.09 19.72
N GLU A 163 -16.15 19.64 20.91
CA GLU A 163 -15.05 19.27 21.83
C GLU A 163 -15.15 17.79 22.25
N GLN A 164 -16.36 17.31 22.56
CA GLN A 164 -16.59 15.89 22.86
C GLN A 164 -16.29 14.99 21.64
N GLN A 165 -16.69 15.40 20.44
CA GLN A 165 -16.39 14.67 19.20
C GLN A 165 -14.88 14.67 18.89
N SER A 166 -14.18 15.79 19.12
CA SER A 166 -12.72 15.88 18.97
C SER A 166 -12.01 14.90 19.91
N GLY A 167 -12.36 14.89 21.20
CA GLY A 167 -11.78 13.94 22.16
C GLY A 167 -12.04 12.47 21.81
N ALA A 168 -13.19 12.16 21.19
CA ALA A 168 -13.47 10.82 20.66
C ALA A 168 -12.65 10.48 19.40
N ILE A 169 -12.31 11.48 18.57
CA ILE A 169 -11.40 11.31 17.42
C ILE A 169 -9.97 11.08 17.92
N ASP A 170 -9.50 11.84 18.91
CA ASP A 170 -8.16 11.67 19.49
C ASP A 170 -7.98 10.27 20.09
N GLN A 171 -8.97 9.76 20.82
CA GLN A 171 -8.98 8.38 21.32
C GLN A 171 -8.91 7.34 20.18
N ARG A 172 -9.63 7.56 19.07
CA ARG A 172 -9.54 6.69 17.88
C ARG A 172 -8.18 6.77 17.20
N GLN A 173 -7.54 7.93 17.16
CA GLN A 173 -6.18 8.08 16.62
C GLN A 173 -5.15 7.29 17.46
N VAL A 174 -5.26 7.34 18.80
CA VAL A 174 -4.43 6.51 19.69
C VAL A 174 -4.65 5.02 19.45
N GLN A 175 -5.90 4.57 19.33
CA GLN A 175 -6.23 3.17 19.01
C GLN A 175 -5.73 2.73 17.64
N LEU A 176 -5.86 3.57 16.61
CA LEU A 176 -5.34 3.28 15.27
C LEU A 176 -3.82 3.16 15.28
N LYS A 177 -3.12 4.02 16.03
CA LYS A 177 -1.66 3.96 16.18
C LYS A 177 -1.21 2.70 16.93
N GLU A 178 -1.94 2.28 17.96
CA GLU A 178 -1.67 1.01 18.67
C GLU A 178 -1.86 -0.21 17.75
N LEU A 179 -2.89 -0.18 16.89
CA LEU A 179 -3.11 -1.20 15.86
C LEU A 179 -2.04 -1.19 14.76
N GLU A 180 -1.56 -0.01 14.34
CA GLU A 180 -0.45 0.15 13.38
C GLU A 180 0.88 -0.38 13.96
N ASP A 181 1.21 -0.01 15.19
CA ASP A 181 2.36 -0.54 15.94
C ASP A 181 2.28 -2.07 16.07
N ARG A 182 1.09 -2.61 16.35
CA ARG A 182 0.86 -4.06 16.44
C ARG A 182 1.04 -4.74 15.09
N LEU A 183 0.45 -4.22 14.03
CA LEU A 183 0.53 -4.79 12.68
C LEU A 183 1.97 -4.73 12.15
N THR A 184 2.73 -3.70 12.54
CA THR A 184 4.18 -3.60 12.26
C THR A 184 4.95 -4.70 12.97
N ARG A 185 4.69 -4.97 14.26
CA ARG A 185 5.31 -6.09 15.00
C ARG A 185 4.96 -7.45 14.38
N GLU A 186 3.68 -7.71 14.10
CA GLU A 186 3.23 -8.95 13.45
C GLU A 186 3.88 -9.12 12.05
N SER A 187 4.12 -8.02 11.31
CA SER A 187 4.81 -8.08 10.01
C SER A 187 6.30 -8.42 10.13
N GLU A 188 6.99 -7.93 11.17
CA GLU A 188 8.40 -8.23 11.42
C GLU A 188 8.59 -9.66 12.00
N GLU A 189 7.65 -10.12 12.82
CA GLU A 189 7.56 -11.52 13.26
C GLU A 189 7.36 -12.46 12.06
N LEU A 190 6.43 -12.14 11.15
CA LEU A 190 6.23 -12.92 9.92
C LEU A 190 7.47 -12.89 9.02
N ARG A 191 8.15 -11.75 8.90
CA ARG A 191 9.39 -11.61 8.13
C ARG A 191 10.51 -12.50 8.69
N SER A 192 10.77 -12.45 9.99
CA SER A 192 11.76 -13.32 10.63
C SER A 192 11.36 -14.80 10.55
N GLY A 193 10.06 -15.11 10.65
CA GLY A 193 9.52 -16.45 10.38
C GLY A 193 9.84 -16.96 8.96
N LEU A 194 9.64 -16.13 7.94
CA LEU A 194 9.98 -16.45 6.55
C LEU A 194 11.49 -16.63 6.34
N GLU A 195 12.32 -15.83 6.99
CA GLU A 195 13.78 -15.96 6.94
C GLU A 195 14.24 -17.30 7.54
N THR A 196 13.74 -17.67 8.74
CA THR A 196 14.06 -18.99 9.33
C THR A 196 13.51 -20.18 8.53
N LEU A 197 12.43 -20.00 7.77
CA LEU A 197 11.93 -21.01 6.83
C LEU A 197 12.85 -21.15 5.61
N ALA A 198 13.33 -20.04 5.04
CA ALA A 198 14.28 -20.04 3.93
C ALA A 198 15.62 -20.70 4.33
N GLU A 199 16.13 -20.43 5.55
CA GLU A 199 17.31 -21.12 6.09
C GLU A 199 17.09 -22.63 6.23
N ARG A 200 15.92 -23.05 6.71
CA ARG A 200 15.55 -24.48 6.83
C ARG A 200 15.44 -25.14 5.46
N GLU A 201 14.85 -24.48 4.48
CA GLU A 201 14.75 -24.97 3.10
C GLU A 201 16.14 -25.10 2.45
N ALA A 202 17.01 -24.11 2.61
CA ALA A 202 18.41 -24.19 2.19
C ALA A 202 19.13 -25.40 2.82
N GLY A 203 18.96 -25.61 4.14
CA GLY A 203 19.50 -26.77 4.85
C GLY A 203 18.93 -28.12 4.40
N ILE A 204 17.64 -28.18 4.01
CA ILE A 204 17.02 -29.38 3.44
C ILE A 204 17.62 -29.67 2.06
N THR A 205 17.70 -28.68 1.15
CA THR A 205 18.30 -28.90 -0.17
C THR A 205 19.78 -29.29 -0.09
N GLN A 206 20.52 -28.81 0.93
CA GLN A 206 21.90 -29.25 1.16
C GLN A 206 21.94 -30.74 1.56
N ARG A 207 21.11 -31.17 2.50
CA ARG A 207 21.01 -32.58 2.91
C ARG A 207 20.54 -33.48 1.78
N GLU A 208 19.65 -33.00 0.91
CA GLU A 208 19.19 -33.75 -0.25
C GLU A 208 20.31 -33.98 -1.27
N ARG A 209 21.13 -32.96 -1.56
CA ARG A 209 22.34 -33.11 -2.39
C ARG A 209 23.36 -34.08 -1.75
N GLU A 210 23.53 -34.02 -0.43
CA GLU A 210 24.43 -34.94 0.28
C GLU A 210 23.90 -36.39 0.22
N LEU A 211 22.60 -36.60 0.39
CA LEU A 211 21.96 -37.91 0.24
C LEU A 211 22.09 -38.43 -1.19
N GLN A 212 21.84 -37.62 -2.21
CA GLN A 212 22.05 -37.99 -3.62
C GLN A 212 23.50 -38.42 -3.89
N SER A 213 24.48 -37.68 -3.36
CA SER A 213 25.91 -38.04 -3.45
C SER A 213 26.23 -39.37 -2.76
N ARG A 214 25.67 -39.62 -1.57
CA ARG A 214 25.82 -40.88 -0.83
C ARG A 214 25.16 -42.05 -1.57
N THR A 215 23.99 -41.87 -2.17
CA THR A 215 23.32 -42.89 -2.99
C THR A 215 24.16 -43.25 -4.20
N ALA A 216 24.66 -42.27 -4.96
CA ALA A 216 25.53 -42.52 -6.12
C ALA A 216 26.81 -43.30 -5.74
N ALA A 217 27.43 -42.97 -4.61
CA ALA A 217 28.60 -43.70 -4.10
C ALA A 217 28.26 -45.13 -3.62
N LEU A 218 27.04 -45.39 -3.14
CA LEU A 218 26.55 -46.73 -2.83
C LEU A 218 26.27 -47.54 -4.10
N ASP A 219 25.71 -46.92 -5.13
CA ASP A 219 25.46 -47.56 -6.43
C ASP A 219 26.78 -47.96 -7.11
N GLU A 220 27.78 -47.06 -7.13
CA GLU A 220 29.14 -47.34 -7.63
C GLU A 220 29.79 -48.51 -6.86
N ARG A 221 29.69 -48.50 -5.53
CA ARG A 221 30.22 -49.58 -4.70
C ARG A 221 29.48 -50.91 -4.89
N THR A 222 28.18 -50.86 -5.18
CA THR A 222 27.37 -52.05 -5.49
C THR A 222 27.76 -52.63 -6.84
N ALA A 223 27.95 -51.79 -7.87
CA ALA A 223 28.48 -52.21 -9.16
C ALA A 223 29.90 -52.80 -9.06
N THR A 224 30.76 -52.19 -8.24
CA THR A 224 32.11 -52.71 -7.96
C THR A 224 32.04 -54.11 -7.33
N LEU A 225 31.26 -54.28 -6.25
CA LEU A 225 31.07 -55.57 -5.59
C LEU A 225 30.44 -56.63 -6.51
N GLN A 226 29.56 -56.23 -7.43
CA GLN A 226 29.03 -57.14 -8.44
C GLN A 226 30.13 -57.63 -9.38
N SER A 227 30.98 -56.72 -9.89
CA SER A 227 32.10 -57.10 -10.76
C SER A 227 33.16 -57.98 -10.05
N GLU A 228 33.41 -57.74 -8.75
CA GLU A 228 34.25 -58.62 -7.93
C GLU A 228 33.61 -59.99 -7.73
N SER A 229 32.29 -60.05 -7.51
CA SER A 229 31.53 -61.30 -7.40
C SER A 229 31.58 -62.11 -8.70
N GLU A 230 31.40 -61.46 -9.85
CA GLU A 230 31.52 -62.09 -11.18
C GLU A 230 32.95 -62.63 -11.40
N SER A 231 33.99 -61.86 -11.05
CA SER A 231 35.38 -62.33 -11.12
C SER A 231 35.70 -63.47 -10.14
N ILE A 232 35.06 -63.51 -8.96
CA ILE A 232 35.17 -64.63 -8.03
C ILE A 232 34.52 -65.89 -8.61
N VAL A 233 33.36 -65.78 -9.27
CA VAL A 233 32.72 -66.91 -9.96
C VAL A 233 33.62 -67.45 -11.08
N GLU A 234 34.16 -66.58 -11.96
CA GLU A 234 35.11 -67.02 -13.00
C GLU A 234 36.34 -67.72 -12.41
N ARG A 235 36.82 -67.28 -11.24
CA ARG A 235 37.94 -67.92 -10.54
C ARG A 235 37.55 -69.27 -9.91
N ILE A 236 36.31 -69.45 -9.46
CA ILE A 236 35.79 -70.73 -8.97
C ILE A 236 35.68 -71.71 -10.13
N ASP A 237 35.06 -71.32 -11.25
CA ASP A 237 34.97 -72.14 -12.47
C ASP A 237 36.36 -72.56 -12.97
N ALA A 238 37.33 -71.63 -12.96
CA ALA A 238 38.71 -71.92 -13.33
C ALA A 238 39.46 -72.82 -12.33
N VAL A 239 39.02 -72.90 -11.07
CA VAL A 239 39.52 -73.87 -10.08
C VAL A 239 38.89 -75.23 -10.30
N GLU A 240 37.57 -75.30 -10.53
CA GLU A 240 36.87 -76.57 -10.83
C GLU A 240 37.46 -77.27 -12.08
N VAL A 241 37.73 -76.51 -13.15
CA VAL A 241 38.42 -77.02 -14.35
C VAL A 241 39.84 -77.52 -14.04
N ARG A 242 40.54 -76.91 -13.07
CA ARG A 242 41.86 -77.38 -12.63
C ARG A 242 41.78 -78.63 -11.77
N GLU A 243 40.76 -78.75 -10.92
CA GLU A 243 40.51 -79.95 -10.11
C GLU A 243 40.20 -81.15 -11.01
N GLN A 244 39.31 -80.99 -12.00
CA GLN A 244 39.04 -82.01 -13.02
C GLN A 244 40.32 -82.42 -13.79
N ALA A 245 41.14 -81.44 -14.18
CA ALA A 245 42.42 -81.71 -14.85
C ALA A 245 43.49 -82.35 -13.93
N ILE A 246 43.35 -82.22 -12.60
CA ILE A 246 44.17 -82.93 -11.61
C ILE A 246 43.66 -84.37 -11.46
N GLU A 247 42.34 -84.61 -11.33
CA GLU A 247 41.77 -85.96 -11.32
C GLU A 247 42.16 -86.77 -12.57
N GLU A 248 42.09 -86.16 -13.76
CA GLU A 248 42.54 -86.82 -15.01
C GLU A 248 44.03 -87.19 -14.96
N ARG A 249 44.87 -86.33 -14.37
CA ARG A 249 46.30 -86.59 -14.20
C ARG A 249 46.56 -87.68 -13.16
N GLU A 250 45.85 -87.69 -12.03
CA GLU A 250 45.95 -88.71 -10.99
C GLU A 250 45.49 -90.07 -11.52
N ALA A 251 44.41 -90.11 -12.31
CA ALA A 251 43.98 -91.32 -13.02
C ALA A 251 45.05 -91.81 -14.03
N ALA A 252 45.66 -90.90 -14.79
CA ALA A 252 46.74 -91.23 -15.72
C ALA A 252 48.03 -91.69 -15.01
N VAL A 253 48.37 -91.12 -13.85
CA VAL A 253 49.48 -91.58 -13.00
C VAL A 253 49.17 -92.97 -12.44
N SER A 254 47.97 -93.18 -11.89
CA SER A 254 47.51 -94.49 -11.41
C SER A 254 47.56 -95.58 -12.49
N GLN A 255 47.23 -95.24 -13.74
CA GLN A 255 47.38 -96.15 -14.88
C GLN A 255 48.86 -96.44 -15.20
N ARG A 256 49.74 -95.43 -15.14
CA ARG A 256 51.19 -95.60 -15.35
C ARG A 256 51.83 -96.45 -14.25
N GLU A 257 51.43 -96.28 -13.00
CA GLU A 257 51.88 -97.09 -11.87
C GLU A 257 51.47 -98.56 -12.03
N ARG A 258 50.21 -98.84 -12.38
CA ARG A 258 49.76 -100.21 -12.70
C ARG A 258 50.55 -100.81 -13.87
N ALA A 259 50.80 -100.03 -14.92
CA ALA A 259 51.60 -100.48 -16.06
C ALA A 259 53.09 -100.68 -15.71
N ALA A 260 53.63 -99.91 -14.76
CA ALA A 260 54.98 -100.08 -14.24
C ALA A 260 55.09 -101.35 -13.37
N ALA A 261 54.16 -101.56 -12.44
CA ALA A 261 54.09 -102.76 -11.61
C ALA A 261 53.94 -104.04 -12.46
N GLU A 262 53.14 -104.01 -13.54
CA GLU A 262 53.03 -105.15 -14.45
C GLU A 262 54.32 -105.38 -15.26
N ARG A 263 55.01 -104.31 -15.69
CA ARG A 263 56.35 -104.44 -16.32
C ARG A 263 57.39 -105.01 -15.35
N GLU A 264 57.36 -104.59 -14.10
CA GLU A 264 58.23 -105.11 -13.04
C GLU A 264 57.94 -106.58 -12.77
N ARG A 265 56.66 -106.98 -12.70
CA ARG A 265 56.25 -108.37 -12.59
C ARG A 265 56.72 -109.23 -13.76
N ILE A 266 56.58 -108.74 -14.99
CA ILE A 266 57.10 -109.41 -16.21
C ILE A 266 58.63 -109.50 -16.19
N ALA A 267 59.32 -108.46 -15.71
CA ALA A 267 60.78 -108.48 -15.57
C ALA A 267 61.24 -109.50 -14.52
N LEU A 268 60.61 -109.51 -13.34
CA LEU A 268 60.86 -110.50 -12.28
C LEU A 268 60.62 -111.93 -12.79
N GLN A 269 59.52 -112.17 -13.50
CA GLN A 269 59.22 -113.47 -14.09
C GLN A 269 60.30 -113.88 -15.11
N ARG A 270 60.71 -112.98 -16.02
CA ARG A 270 61.83 -113.25 -16.94
C ARG A 270 63.15 -113.54 -16.23
N THR A 271 63.45 -112.87 -15.12
CA THR A 271 64.66 -113.19 -14.33
C THR A 271 64.56 -114.54 -13.63
N ALA A 272 63.37 -114.93 -13.18
CA ALA A 272 63.12 -116.26 -12.61
C ALA A 272 63.27 -117.36 -13.68
N ASP A 273 62.66 -117.17 -14.85
CA ASP A 273 62.76 -118.09 -16.00
C ASP A 273 64.22 -118.23 -16.45
N ALA A 274 64.95 -117.12 -16.61
CA ALA A 274 66.38 -117.14 -16.94
C ALA A 274 67.23 -117.85 -15.87
N SER A 275 66.87 -117.74 -14.59
CA SER A 275 67.55 -118.48 -13.51
C SER A 275 67.25 -119.98 -13.51
N GLN A 276 66.10 -120.41 -14.03
CA GLN A 276 65.82 -121.83 -14.26
C GLN A 276 66.59 -122.35 -15.48
N GLU A 277 66.67 -121.58 -16.55
CA GLU A 277 67.42 -121.95 -17.76
C GLU A 277 68.92 -122.13 -17.42
N ALA A 278 69.51 -121.17 -16.70
CA ALA A 278 70.89 -121.27 -16.22
C ALA A 278 71.12 -122.47 -15.29
N LYS A 279 70.13 -122.89 -14.48
CA LYS A 279 70.23 -124.12 -13.66
C LYS A 279 70.28 -125.37 -14.52
N LYS A 280 69.46 -125.47 -15.57
CA LYS A 280 69.49 -126.60 -16.52
C LYS A 280 70.83 -126.67 -17.26
N GLU A 281 71.39 -125.52 -17.66
CA GLU A 281 72.72 -125.46 -18.27
C GLU A 281 73.81 -125.92 -17.31
N ILE A 282 73.74 -125.54 -16.02
CA ILE A 282 74.68 -126.03 -14.99
C ILE A 282 74.56 -127.56 -14.80
N GLU A 283 73.35 -128.12 -14.76
CA GLU A 283 73.14 -129.58 -14.67
C GLU A 283 73.65 -130.33 -15.93
N ALA A 284 73.45 -129.76 -17.12
CA ALA A 284 74.01 -130.30 -18.37
C ALA A 284 75.54 -130.27 -18.37
N LEU A 285 76.15 -129.16 -17.95
CA LEU A 285 77.61 -129.02 -17.83
C LEU A 285 78.19 -129.97 -16.77
N GLN A 286 77.51 -130.18 -15.64
CA GLN A 286 77.91 -131.18 -14.64
C GLN A 286 77.89 -132.60 -15.19
N THR A 287 76.91 -132.91 -16.06
CA THR A 287 76.81 -134.22 -16.72
C THR A 287 77.97 -134.43 -17.70
N GLN A 288 78.30 -133.44 -18.53
CA GLN A 288 79.46 -133.48 -19.43
C GLN A 288 80.79 -133.63 -18.68
N LEU A 289 80.93 -132.99 -17.51
CA LEU A 289 82.13 -133.08 -16.67
C LEU A 289 82.29 -134.47 -16.03
N ALA A 290 81.20 -135.18 -15.76
CA ALA A 290 81.24 -136.57 -15.31
C ALA A 290 81.65 -137.54 -16.44
N GLU A 291 81.22 -137.27 -17.67
CA GLU A 291 81.56 -138.07 -18.86
C GLU A 291 83.05 -137.93 -19.22
N ALA A 292 83.57 -136.69 -19.25
CA ALA A 292 84.99 -136.40 -19.50
C ALA A 292 85.94 -137.01 -18.45
N ARG A 293 85.50 -137.16 -17.19
CA ARG A 293 86.28 -137.89 -16.17
C ARG A 293 86.41 -139.37 -16.48
N LYS A 294 85.38 -139.98 -17.08
CA LYS A 294 85.35 -141.40 -17.46
C LYS A 294 86.30 -141.70 -18.62
N GLU A 295 86.44 -140.77 -19.57
CA GLU A 295 87.43 -140.84 -20.65
C GLU A 295 88.87 -140.61 -20.16
N ALA A 296 89.08 -139.77 -19.14
CA ALA A 296 90.40 -139.56 -18.54
C ALA A 296 90.93 -140.80 -17.79
N GLU A 297 90.05 -141.66 -17.28
CA GLU A 297 90.41 -142.92 -16.62
C GLU A 297 90.74 -144.03 -17.64
N SER A 298 90.04 -144.10 -18.79
CA SER A 298 90.36 -145.07 -19.85
C SER A 298 91.68 -144.76 -20.56
N LEU A 299 92.03 -143.48 -20.73
CA LEU A 299 93.34 -143.06 -21.26
C LEU A 299 94.51 -143.44 -20.35
N ARG A 300 94.35 -143.37 -19.03
CA ARG A 300 95.40 -143.77 -18.07
C ARG A 300 95.67 -145.29 -18.07
N ALA A 301 94.65 -146.11 -18.32
CA ALA A 301 94.82 -147.56 -18.45
C ALA A 301 95.58 -147.96 -19.73
N ALA A 302 95.41 -147.22 -20.83
CA ALA A 302 96.12 -147.46 -22.09
C ALA A 302 97.61 -147.07 -22.05
N GLN A 303 97.98 -146.10 -21.21
CA GLN A 303 99.32 -145.53 -21.16
C GLN A 303 100.35 -146.42 -20.43
N GLN A 304 99.91 -147.48 -19.73
CA GLN A 304 100.76 -148.25 -18.80
C GLN A 304 101.35 -149.55 -19.37
N SER A 305 101.05 -149.92 -20.63
CA SER A 305 101.60 -151.14 -21.28
C SER A 305 102.17 -150.90 -22.69
N SER A 306 102.13 -149.66 -23.19
CA SER A 306 102.83 -149.26 -24.43
C SER A 306 104.35 -149.09 -24.24
N GLN A 307 104.91 -149.52 -23.10
CA GLN A 307 106.30 -149.30 -22.71
C GLN A 307 107.25 -150.47 -23.06
N GLU A 308 106.75 -151.59 -23.61
CA GLU A 308 107.58 -152.78 -23.91
C GLU A 308 108.03 -152.93 -25.39
N SER A 309 107.63 -152.05 -26.33
CA SER A 309 107.95 -152.19 -27.77
C SER A 309 108.77 -151.06 -28.40
N THR A 310 109.27 -150.09 -27.62
CA THR A 310 109.98 -148.90 -28.13
C THR A 310 111.50 -149.06 -28.28
N ALA A 311 112.00 -150.29 -28.44
CA ALA A 311 113.43 -150.58 -28.68
C ALA A 311 113.80 -150.86 -30.15
N GLU A 312 112.82 -151.09 -31.04
CA GLU A 312 113.10 -151.66 -32.37
C GLU A 312 113.08 -150.64 -33.54
N VAL A 313 112.60 -149.42 -33.31
CA VAL A 313 112.44 -148.39 -34.38
C VAL A 313 113.71 -147.57 -34.63
N THR A 314 114.61 -147.44 -33.64
CA THR A 314 115.89 -146.71 -33.79
C THR A 314 116.84 -147.36 -34.81
N ARG A 315 116.54 -148.59 -35.25
CA ARG A 315 117.39 -149.40 -36.15
C ARG A 315 117.30 -149.02 -37.64
N LEU A 316 116.32 -148.23 -38.05
CA LEU A 316 116.09 -147.91 -39.48
C LEU A 316 116.39 -146.47 -39.89
N GLN A 317 116.57 -145.54 -38.95
CA GLN A 317 117.01 -144.17 -39.28
C GLN A 317 118.53 -144.06 -39.52
N GLN A 318 119.28 -145.13 -39.20
CA GLN A 318 120.70 -145.31 -39.55
C GLN A 318 120.93 -145.56 -41.06
N GLN A 319 119.87 -145.57 -41.87
CA GLN A 319 119.90 -145.81 -43.32
C GLN A 319 119.52 -144.58 -44.17
N ILE A 320 119.47 -143.39 -43.56
CA ILE A 320 119.77 -142.12 -44.26
C ILE A 320 121.12 -141.66 -43.68
N GLN A 321 122.18 -142.44 -43.90
CA GLN A 321 123.06 -142.31 -45.07
C GLN A 321 123.53 -140.86 -45.27
N SER A 322 124.76 -140.54 -44.89
CA SER A 322 126.00 -140.98 -45.58
C SER A 322 126.13 -140.49 -47.02
N MET A 323 125.65 -139.28 -47.32
CA MET A 323 126.12 -138.47 -48.48
C MET A 323 126.23 -136.96 -48.17
N GLN A 324 126.55 -136.55 -46.94
CA GLN A 324 126.91 -135.16 -46.62
C GLN A 324 128.13 -135.04 -45.69
N THR A 325 129.13 -135.89 -45.92
CA THR A 325 130.45 -135.85 -45.26
C THR A 325 131.55 -135.44 -46.24
N GLU A 326 131.29 -134.43 -47.09
CA GLU A 326 132.28 -133.82 -48.00
C GLU A 326 132.11 -132.28 -48.09
N SER A 327 131.94 -131.59 -46.95
CA SER A 327 132.08 -130.13 -46.89
C SER A 327 132.56 -129.61 -45.52
N GLU A 328 133.37 -130.41 -44.81
CA GLU A 328 134.16 -129.94 -43.66
C GLU A 328 135.39 -129.15 -44.15
N ALA A 329 135.21 -127.87 -44.50
CA ALA A 329 136.32 -126.97 -44.85
C ALA A 329 135.98 -125.47 -44.72
N ALA A 330 135.23 -125.07 -43.68
CA ALA A 330 135.05 -123.65 -43.33
C ALA A 330 134.75 -123.43 -41.83
N GLU A 331 135.37 -124.23 -40.94
CA GLU A 331 135.75 -123.67 -39.66
C GLU A 331 136.77 -122.54 -39.89
N GLN A 332 136.81 -121.56 -38.97
CA GLN A 332 137.49 -120.26 -39.09
C GLN A 332 136.74 -119.31 -40.04
N THR A 333 136.10 -118.23 -39.54
CA THR A 333 136.66 -117.31 -38.53
C THR A 333 135.64 -116.84 -37.48
N VAL A 334 135.78 -117.37 -36.26
CA VAL A 334 135.16 -116.91 -35.00
C VAL A 334 135.66 -115.52 -34.54
N VAL A 335 136.23 -114.70 -35.44
CA VAL A 335 136.97 -113.47 -35.09
C VAL A 335 136.49 -112.23 -35.89
N THR A 336 135.59 -112.40 -36.87
CA THR A 336 135.05 -111.31 -37.70
C THR A 336 133.52 -111.43 -37.83
N LEU A 337 132.69 -110.78 -37.01
CA LEU A 337 132.94 -109.57 -36.26
C LEU A 337 132.23 -109.55 -34.88
N GLN A 338 133.05 -109.61 -33.83
CA GLN A 338 132.80 -108.98 -32.52
C GLN A 338 132.76 -107.43 -32.63
N ALA A 339 132.26 -106.89 -33.75
CA ALA A 339 132.21 -105.47 -34.11
C ALA A 339 130.87 -105.03 -34.71
N GLN A 340 129.85 -105.90 -34.74
CA GLN A 340 128.45 -105.47 -34.86
C GLN A 340 127.74 -105.37 -33.49
N ILE A 341 128.49 -105.55 -32.40
CA ILE A 341 128.10 -105.16 -31.04
C ILE A 341 127.99 -103.62 -30.89
N ASP A 342 128.62 -102.86 -31.79
CA ASP A 342 128.58 -101.39 -31.79
C ASP A 342 127.59 -100.78 -32.81
N GLU A 343 127.05 -101.54 -33.78
CA GLU A 343 126.45 -100.96 -35.00
C GLU A 343 124.91 -101.06 -35.12
N LEU A 344 124.18 -101.14 -34.00
CA LEU A 344 122.87 -100.46 -33.86
C LEU A 344 122.32 -100.38 -32.42
N ASN A 345 123.22 -100.32 -31.42
CA ASN A 345 122.98 -99.61 -30.15
C ASN A 345 122.82 -98.07 -30.35
N ALA A 346 122.31 -97.65 -31.51
CA ALA A 346 122.18 -96.27 -31.98
C ALA A 346 120.74 -95.90 -32.43
N ARG A 347 119.74 -96.77 -32.15
CA ARG A 347 118.30 -96.39 -32.12
C ARG A 347 117.53 -96.92 -30.90
N VAL A 348 118.26 -97.16 -29.81
CA VAL A 348 117.78 -96.74 -28.48
C VAL A 348 117.69 -95.19 -28.48
N ALA A 349 116.93 -94.60 -27.55
CA ALA A 349 116.78 -93.15 -27.33
C ALA A 349 115.89 -92.35 -28.31
N HIS A 350 114.59 -92.62 -28.28
CA HIS A 350 113.70 -91.71 -27.54
C HIS A 350 112.49 -92.53 -27.04
N ALA A 351 112.70 -93.25 -25.96
CA ALA A 351 112.46 -92.80 -24.58
C ALA A 351 111.02 -93.23 -24.20
N GLU A 352 110.82 -94.05 -23.18
CA GLU A 352 111.13 -93.77 -21.77
C GLU A 352 110.45 -92.49 -21.30
N GLU A 353 109.88 -92.57 -20.10
CA GLU A 353 109.03 -91.56 -19.47
C GLU A 353 107.62 -91.42 -20.07
N ARG A 354 106.54 -91.43 -19.27
CA ARG A 354 106.35 -91.71 -17.83
C ARG A 354 104.87 -92.15 -17.72
N ALA A 355 104.48 -93.23 -17.04
CA ALA A 355 104.71 -93.53 -15.63
C ALA A 355 104.22 -92.39 -14.70
N HIS A 356 102.97 -92.57 -14.24
CA HIS A 356 102.41 -92.03 -13.00
C HIS A 356 102.05 -90.53 -12.87
N GLU A 357 101.36 -90.30 -11.74
CA GLU A 357 100.89 -89.05 -11.14
C GLU A 357 99.75 -88.34 -11.89
N LEU A 358 98.50 -88.38 -11.43
CA LEU A 358 97.95 -87.88 -10.15
C LEU A 358 98.34 -86.43 -9.81
N GLU A 359 97.30 -85.68 -9.45
CA GLU A 359 97.35 -84.58 -8.47
C GLU A 359 97.84 -83.19 -8.93
N ALA A 360 97.45 -82.18 -8.15
CA ALA A 360 97.64 -80.73 -8.32
C ALA A 360 96.90 -80.08 -9.51
N ILE A 361 95.78 -79.34 -9.35
CA ILE A 361 95.41 -78.21 -8.47
C ILE A 361 95.91 -76.83 -8.98
N ALA A 362 94.96 -76.14 -9.60
CA ALA A 362 94.57 -74.73 -9.41
C ALA A 362 95.48 -73.55 -9.85
N GLU A 363 94.82 -72.39 -9.77
CA GLU A 363 95.30 -71.00 -9.87
C GLU A 363 95.57 -70.49 -11.32
N ASN A 364 94.98 -69.38 -11.79
CA ASN A 364 94.21 -68.30 -11.13
C ASN A 364 93.05 -67.82 -12.05
N THR A 365 91.78 -67.73 -11.59
CA THR A 365 91.10 -66.54 -10.99
C THR A 365 91.09 -65.29 -11.92
N THR A 366 90.02 -64.48 -12.10
CA THR A 366 88.67 -64.40 -11.48
C THR A 366 87.72 -63.45 -12.27
N GLN A 367 86.41 -63.52 -11.98
CA GLN A 367 85.38 -62.45 -12.00
C GLN A 367 84.72 -62.01 -13.35
N LEU A 368 83.45 -61.56 -13.41
CA LEU A 368 82.20 -61.84 -12.63
C LEU A 368 80.99 -61.16 -13.35
N GLY A 369 79.76 -61.72 -13.24
CA GLY A 369 78.48 -61.04 -13.54
C GLY A 369 77.91 -61.28 -14.97
N THR A 370 76.76 -61.93 -15.18
CA THR A 370 75.33 -61.56 -14.90
C THR A 370 74.76 -60.50 -15.86
N GLU A 371 73.58 -60.63 -16.49
CA GLU A 371 72.55 -61.70 -16.47
C GLU A 371 71.56 -61.56 -17.66
N GLN A 372 70.94 -62.70 -18.04
CA GLN A 372 69.58 -62.85 -18.63
C GLN A 372 69.15 -61.93 -19.81
N THR A 373 69.36 -62.32 -21.07
CA THR A 373 68.50 -63.21 -21.91
C THR A 373 67.18 -62.61 -22.40
N ASP A 374 67.26 -62.01 -23.59
CA ASP A 374 66.15 -61.84 -24.52
C ASP A 374 65.71 -63.19 -25.17
N ASP A 375 64.63 -63.08 -25.94
CA ASP A 375 64.47 -63.63 -27.29
C ASP A 375 63.70 -64.94 -27.60
N PHE A 376 62.77 -64.75 -28.55
CA PHE A 376 62.45 -65.60 -29.71
C PHE A 376 61.99 -67.06 -29.48
N ALA A 377 60.68 -67.26 -29.56
CA ALA A 377 60.07 -68.00 -30.68
C ALA A 377 58.52 -67.87 -30.64
N ALA A 378 57.90 -66.90 -31.30
CA ALA A 378 57.72 -66.83 -32.75
C ALA A 378 56.96 -68.04 -33.37
N LEU A 379 55.76 -67.74 -33.87
CA LEU A 379 55.06 -68.41 -34.98
C LEU A 379 54.89 -69.94 -34.95
N ARG A 380 53.72 -70.40 -34.48
CA ARG A 380 53.18 -71.69 -34.97
C ARG A 380 51.68 -71.73 -35.28
N ARG A 381 51.29 -70.97 -36.33
CA ARG A 381 50.28 -71.34 -37.35
C ARG A 381 48.82 -71.43 -36.84
N ARG A 382 47.89 -70.55 -37.22
CA ARG A 382 47.43 -70.27 -38.60
C ARG A 382 47.27 -71.54 -39.46
N ARG A 383 46.13 -72.24 -39.33
CA ARG A 383 45.45 -73.03 -40.37
C ARG A 383 43.93 -72.89 -40.13
N LEU A 384 43.25 -72.06 -40.91
CA LEU A 384 42.54 -72.42 -42.16
C LEU A 384 41.34 -73.37 -41.91
N THR A 385 40.11 -72.87 -41.74
CA THR A 385 39.08 -72.51 -42.77
C THR A 385 38.26 -73.71 -43.30
N ARG A 386 36.93 -73.51 -43.40
CA ARG A 386 35.87 -74.39 -43.96
C ARG A 386 35.53 -75.60 -43.06
N TYR A 387 34.32 -75.71 -42.51
CA TYR A 387 33.05 -75.85 -43.25
C TYR A 387 31.94 -75.02 -42.56
N LYS A 388 31.16 -74.23 -43.31
CA LYS A 388 29.90 -74.68 -43.95
C LYS A 388 28.87 -75.05 -42.86
N ALA A 389 28.19 -74.07 -42.29
CA ALA A 389 26.91 -73.61 -42.87
C ALA A 389 25.99 -74.82 -43.17
N LEU A 390 25.45 -75.41 -42.12
CA LEU A 390 24.37 -76.39 -42.18
C LEU A 390 23.68 -76.44 -40.81
N LEU A 391 22.35 -76.55 -40.85
CA LEU A 391 21.47 -76.89 -39.73
C LEU A 391 21.35 -75.76 -38.68
N GLN A 392 20.50 -74.77 -38.93
CA GLN A 392 19.07 -74.85 -38.57
C GLN A 392 18.83 -75.04 -37.07
N GLN A 393 19.01 -73.97 -36.28
CA GLN A 393 18.14 -73.75 -35.13
C GLN A 393 17.76 -72.27 -34.88
N GLU A 394 17.84 -71.42 -35.92
CA GLU A 394 17.13 -70.13 -35.97
C GLU A 394 15.65 -70.32 -36.39
N ALA A 395 15.01 -71.34 -35.84
CA ALA A 395 13.57 -71.48 -35.80
C ALA A 395 13.18 -71.87 -34.37
N ALA A 396 12.17 -71.16 -33.82
CA ALA A 396 11.56 -71.40 -32.51
C ALA A 396 12.40 -71.10 -31.24
N LYS A 397 12.85 -69.84 -31.08
CA LYS A 397 12.96 -69.22 -29.73
C LYS A 397 12.65 -67.71 -29.63
N LEU A 398 12.35 -67.03 -30.74
CA LEU A 398 11.71 -65.69 -30.76
C LEU A 398 10.17 -65.78 -30.85
N TYR A 399 9.55 -66.64 -30.03
CA TYR A 399 8.08 -66.81 -30.02
C TYR A 399 7.43 -66.79 -28.62
N THR A 400 8.18 -66.97 -27.52
CA THR A 400 7.60 -67.14 -26.17
C THR A 400 7.60 -65.88 -25.28
N VAL A 401 8.22 -64.79 -25.70
CA VAL A 401 8.22 -63.50 -24.95
C VAL A 401 7.22 -62.49 -25.53
N LYS A 402 6.99 -62.49 -26.85
CA LYS A 402 5.98 -61.62 -27.49
C LYS A 402 4.54 -62.06 -27.16
N GLN A 403 4.32 -63.35 -26.91
CA GLN A 403 3.01 -63.92 -26.58
C GLN A 403 2.50 -63.50 -25.18
N LYS A 404 3.38 -63.39 -24.17
CA LYS A 404 2.98 -63.09 -22.78
C LYS A 404 2.68 -61.61 -22.49
N ILE A 405 2.99 -60.70 -23.41
CA ILE A 405 2.72 -59.26 -23.26
C ILE A 405 1.40 -58.86 -23.93
N GLN A 406 0.93 -59.61 -24.95
CA GLN A 406 -0.36 -59.33 -25.61
C GLN A 406 -1.58 -59.99 -24.90
N GLU A 407 -1.39 -61.08 -24.15
CA GLU A 407 -2.50 -61.73 -23.41
C GLU A 407 -3.04 -60.91 -22.23
N LYS A 408 -2.25 -59.99 -21.65
CA LYS A 408 -2.71 -59.06 -20.61
C LYS A 408 -3.40 -57.79 -21.12
N GLN A 409 -3.38 -57.53 -22.43
CA GLN A 409 -4.05 -56.37 -23.03
C GLN A 409 -5.39 -56.69 -23.71
N ARG A 410 -5.69 -57.97 -24.01
CA ARG A 410 -7.04 -58.39 -24.46
C ARG A 410 -8.00 -58.73 -23.32
N THR A 411 -7.49 -59.26 -22.21
CA THR A 411 -8.30 -59.72 -21.06
C THR A 411 -8.94 -58.60 -20.22
N LEU A 412 -8.65 -57.33 -20.53
CA LEU A 412 -9.36 -56.15 -20.00
C LEU A 412 -10.38 -55.55 -20.99
N ALA A 413 -10.32 -55.89 -22.28
CA ALA A 413 -11.30 -55.45 -23.28
C ALA A 413 -12.46 -56.46 -23.48
N GLU A 414 -12.22 -57.75 -23.22
CA GLU A 414 -13.24 -58.80 -23.36
C GLU A 414 -14.27 -58.85 -22.22
N LYS A 415 -14.18 -57.99 -21.20
CA LYS A 415 -15.15 -57.92 -20.09
C LYS A 415 -16.18 -56.80 -20.15
N GLU A 416 -16.07 -55.87 -21.09
CA GLU A 416 -17.03 -54.76 -21.26
C GLU A 416 -17.88 -54.86 -22.53
N MET A 417 -17.70 -55.91 -23.34
CA MET A 417 -18.39 -56.04 -24.64
C MET A 417 -19.07 -57.41 -24.85
N GLN A 418 -19.78 -57.91 -23.83
CA GLN A 418 -20.54 -59.17 -23.95
C GLN A 418 -21.87 -59.24 -23.19
N ILE A 419 -22.67 -58.18 -23.26
CA ILE A 419 -24.14 -58.27 -23.14
C ILE A 419 -24.74 -57.51 -24.32
N GLY A 420 -25.22 -58.21 -25.36
CA GLY A 420 -25.83 -57.55 -26.52
C GLY A 420 -26.00 -58.41 -27.77
N SER A 421 -27.15 -59.09 -27.85
CA SER A 421 -27.83 -59.55 -29.09
C SER A 421 -27.11 -60.49 -30.09
N THR A 422 -27.66 -61.69 -30.30
CA THR A 422 -27.99 -62.21 -31.65
C THR A 422 -28.93 -63.43 -31.60
N PRO A 423 -30.09 -63.42 -32.31
CA PRO A 423 -30.98 -64.58 -32.55
C PRO A 423 -30.99 -64.99 -34.06
N PRO A 424 -31.94 -65.82 -34.55
CA PRO A 424 -32.18 -67.25 -34.32
C PRO A 424 -32.00 -68.06 -35.65
N PRO A 425 -32.19 -69.41 -35.73
CA PRO A 425 -33.54 -69.96 -36.02
C PRO A 425 -33.83 -71.43 -35.58
N GLY A 426 -35.09 -71.89 -35.70
CA GLY A 426 -35.38 -73.28 -36.15
C GLY A 426 -36.10 -74.28 -35.20
N HIS A 427 -37.44 -74.23 -35.18
CA HIS A 427 -38.39 -75.34 -34.93
C HIS A 427 -38.29 -76.20 -33.64
N SER A 428 -39.31 -76.22 -32.77
CA SER A 428 -40.52 -77.03 -33.03
C SER A 428 -41.75 -76.66 -32.16
N LYS A 429 -42.93 -77.02 -32.69
CA LYS A 429 -44.32 -76.95 -32.19
C LYS A 429 -44.43 -77.26 -30.66
N SER A 430 -45.33 -76.67 -29.85
CA SER A 430 -46.67 -76.10 -30.08
C SER A 430 -47.19 -75.32 -28.84
N LYS A 431 -48.25 -74.50 -29.02
CA LYS A 431 -48.91 -73.58 -28.04
C LYS A 431 -48.10 -72.33 -27.70
N GLU A 432 -48.59 -71.17 -28.16
CA GLU A 432 -48.58 -69.82 -27.49
C GLU A 432 -48.91 -68.66 -28.44
N THR A 433 -49.82 -68.88 -29.39
CA THR A 433 -50.36 -67.83 -30.29
C THR A 433 -51.38 -66.92 -29.58
N ARG A 434 -51.04 -66.42 -28.38
CA ARG A 434 -51.80 -65.40 -27.64
C ARG A 434 -50.93 -64.26 -27.06
N GLU A 435 -49.63 -64.50 -26.84
CA GLU A 435 -48.75 -63.49 -26.23
C GLU A 435 -48.18 -62.49 -27.25
N HIS A 436 -47.99 -62.92 -28.51
CA HIS A 436 -47.46 -62.07 -29.59
C HIS A 436 -48.34 -60.87 -29.99
N GLU A 437 -49.62 -60.85 -29.60
CA GLU A 437 -50.53 -59.75 -29.90
C GLU A 437 -50.54 -58.66 -28.81
N GLN A 438 -50.16 -59.00 -27.57
CA GLN A 438 -49.96 -58.02 -26.49
C GLN A 438 -48.63 -57.27 -26.70
N PHE A 439 -47.54 -58.00 -26.98
CA PHE A 439 -46.21 -57.40 -27.19
C PHE A 439 -46.14 -56.33 -28.29
N LYS A 440 -47.01 -56.38 -29.32
CA LYS A 440 -47.11 -55.33 -30.34
C LYS A 440 -47.77 -54.05 -29.83
N LYS A 441 -48.80 -54.15 -29.00
CA LYS A 441 -49.53 -52.99 -28.46
C LYS A 441 -48.69 -52.23 -27.43
N ASP A 442 -47.87 -52.94 -26.66
CA ASP A 442 -46.97 -52.33 -25.69
C ASP A 442 -45.78 -51.63 -26.38
N ALA A 443 -45.26 -52.20 -27.47
CA ALA A 443 -44.20 -51.56 -28.28
C ALA A 443 -44.64 -50.25 -28.97
N GLU A 444 -45.92 -50.10 -29.30
CA GLU A 444 -46.47 -48.88 -29.89
C GLU A 444 -46.71 -47.78 -28.84
N ARG A 445 -47.17 -48.13 -27.62
CA ARG A 445 -47.30 -47.18 -26.51
C ARG A 445 -45.98 -46.54 -26.12
N VAL A 446 -44.93 -47.35 -25.94
CA VAL A 446 -43.59 -46.85 -25.57
C VAL A 446 -43.03 -45.87 -26.61
N ARG A 447 -43.36 -46.04 -27.90
CA ARG A 447 -42.94 -45.11 -28.96
C ARG A 447 -43.71 -43.78 -28.92
N TYR A 448 -45.00 -43.81 -28.59
CA TYR A 448 -45.80 -42.58 -28.45
C TYR A 448 -45.35 -41.77 -27.22
N GLU A 449 -45.13 -42.44 -26.08
CA GLU A 449 -44.66 -41.83 -24.84
C GLU A 449 -43.24 -41.21 -24.98
N LEU A 450 -42.34 -41.86 -25.75
CA LEU A 450 -41.03 -41.30 -26.07
C LEU A 450 -41.08 -40.08 -27.01
N GLN A 451 -42.12 -39.95 -27.85
CA GLN A 451 -42.29 -38.77 -28.69
C GLN A 451 -42.85 -37.59 -27.89
N THR A 452 -43.88 -37.80 -27.05
CA THR A 452 -44.42 -36.72 -26.21
C THR A 452 -43.40 -36.18 -25.20
N GLN A 453 -42.59 -37.05 -24.59
CA GLN A 453 -41.50 -36.60 -23.71
C GLN A 453 -40.43 -35.77 -24.44
N ARG A 454 -40.19 -36.04 -25.73
CA ARG A 454 -39.21 -35.28 -26.53
C ARG A 454 -39.72 -33.87 -26.86
N ASP A 455 -41.00 -33.77 -27.24
CA ASP A 455 -41.64 -32.48 -27.56
C ASP A 455 -41.79 -31.59 -26.30
N GLU A 456 -42.07 -32.19 -25.13
CA GLU A 456 -42.08 -31.47 -23.85
C GLU A 456 -40.70 -30.91 -23.46
N ILE A 457 -39.63 -31.68 -23.71
CA ILE A 457 -38.24 -31.24 -23.47
C ILE A 457 -37.85 -30.09 -24.41
N GLU A 458 -38.27 -30.11 -25.68
CA GLU A 458 -38.02 -28.99 -26.60
C GLU A 458 -38.81 -27.73 -26.23
N GLN A 459 -40.06 -27.86 -25.82
CA GLN A 459 -40.86 -26.71 -25.35
C GLN A 459 -40.28 -26.11 -24.06
N ALA A 460 -39.82 -26.95 -23.12
CA ALA A 460 -39.12 -26.51 -21.93
C ALA A 460 -37.83 -25.72 -22.26
N ARG A 461 -37.02 -26.19 -23.22
CA ARG A 461 -35.82 -25.47 -23.69
C ARG A 461 -36.15 -24.08 -24.25
N ARG A 462 -37.14 -23.98 -25.15
CA ARG A 462 -37.54 -22.71 -25.78
C ARG A 462 -38.01 -21.67 -24.74
N LEU A 463 -38.69 -22.10 -23.68
CA LEU A 463 -39.11 -21.21 -22.58
C LEU A 463 -37.96 -20.78 -21.66
N ILE A 464 -36.93 -21.62 -21.47
CA ILE A 464 -35.71 -21.28 -20.73
C ILE A 464 -34.86 -20.29 -21.52
N GLU A 465 -34.67 -20.50 -22.82
CA GLU A 465 -33.91 -19.61 -23.69
C GLU A 465 -34.55 -18.21 -23.78
N ALA A 466 -35.87 -18.14 -23.96
CA ALA A 466 -36.64 -16.88 -23.98
C ALA A 466 -36.60 -16.08 -22.66
N LYS A 467 -36.35 -16.74 -21.53
CA LYS A 467 -36.14 -16.08 -20.23
C LYS A 467 -34.68 -15.69 -19.98
N SER A 468 -33.71 -16.44 -20.52
CA SER A 468 -32.27 -16.19 -20.31
C SER A 468 -31.72 -14.98 -21.10
N SER A 469 -32.38 -14.56 -22.18
CA SER A 469 -31.93 -13.44 -23.01
C SER A 469 -32.09 -12.07 -22.33
N LYS A 470 -33.08 -11.92 -21.45
CA LYS A 470 -33.37 -10.65 -20.75
C LYS A 470 -32.41 -10.35 -19.59
N SER A 471 -31.84 -11.37 -18.94
CA SER A 471 -30.90 -11.16 -17.82
C SER A 471 -29.50 -10.74 -18.29
N LYS A 472 -29.02 -11.26 -19.42
CA LYS A 472 -27.67 -10.98 -19.95
C LYS A 472 -27.50 -9.52 -20.40
N ALA A 473 -28.53 -8.92 -20.99
CA ALA A 473 -28.53 -7.50 -21.34
C ALA A 473 -28.50 -6.59 -20.09
N GLY A 474 -29.27 -6.93 -19.04
CA GLY A 474 -29.23 -6.22 -17.77
C GLY A 474 -27.88 -6.30 -17.07
N ALA A 475 -27.24 -7.48 -17.07
CA ALA A 475 -25.90 -7.66 -16.54
C ALA A 475 -24.85 -6.81 -17.28
N PHE A 476 -24.94 -6.71 -18.62
CA PHE A 476 -24.03 -5.85 -19.39
C PHE A 476 -24.17 -4.38 -19.00
N VAL A 477 -25.40 -3.85 -18.94
CA VAL A 477 -25.64 -2.45 -18.53
C VAL A 477 -25.13 -2.18 -17.10
N MET A 478 -25.30 -3.13 -16.18
CA MET A 478 -24.76 -3.04 -14.82
C MET A 478 -23.23 -2.96 -14.81
N TRP A 479 -22.54 -3.79 -15.62
CA TRP A 479 -21.08 -3.72 -15.75
C TRP A 479 -20.59 -2.41 -16.35
N VAL A 480 -21.29 -1.85 -17.35
CA VAL A 480 -20.95 -0.52 -17.91
C VAL A 480 -21.12 0.58 -16.84
N MET A 481 -22.19 0.54 -16.04
CA MET A 481 -22.39 1.48 -14.93
C MET A 481 -21.29 1.39 -13.87
N ILE A 482 -20.88 0.17 -13.48
CA ILE A 482 -19.77 -0.05 -12.55
C ILE A 482 -18.45 0.50 -13.14
N ALA A 483 -18.17 0.23 -14.42
CA ALA A 483 -16.99 0.75 -15.11
C ALA A 483 -16.98 2.29 -15.16
N CYS A 484 -18.12 2.94 -15.38
CA CYS A 484 -18.24 4.40 -15.30
C CYS A 484 -17.96 4.92 -13.89
N ILE A 485 -18.48 4.29 -12.83
CA ILE A 485 -18.22 4.69 -11.43
C ILE A 485 -16.72 4.57 -11.10
N VAL A 486 -16.07 3.47 -11.50
CA VAL A 486 -14.62 3.27 -11.31
C VAL A 486 -13.82 4.30 -12.11
N ALA A 487 -14.22 4.60 -13.35
CA ALA A 487 -13.57 5.62 -14.19
C ALA A 487 -13.68 7.04 -13.59
N ILE A 488 -14.81 7.39 -12.99
CA ILE A 488 -14.99 8.65 -12.25
C ILE A 488 -14.05 8.68 -11.03
N GLY A 489 -14.03 7.63 -10.21
CA GLY A 489 -13.15 7.54 -9.04
C GLY A 489 -11.66 7.66 -9.40
N ALA A 490 -11.22 6.95 -10.44
CA ALA A 490 -9.85 7.03 -10.96
C ALA A 490 -9.51 8.43 -11.51
N SER A 491 -10.47 9.09 -12.16
CA SER A 491 -10.29 10.47 -12.67
C SER A 491 -10.05 11.47 -11.54
N TRP A 492 -10.75 11.34 -10.40
CA TRP A 492 -10.52 12.19 -9.22
C TRP A 492 -9.13 12.00 -8.62
N ILE A 493 -8.68 10.75 -8.50
CA ILE A 493 -7.35 10.39 -7.99
C ILE A 493 -6.26 10.96 -8.90
N GLY A 494 -6.39 10.77 -10.22
CA GLY A 494 -5.44 11.32 -11.20
C GLY A 494 -5.35 12.84 -11.13
N VAL A 495 -6.47 13.55 -11.13
CA VAL A 495 -6.47 15.02 -11.09
C VAL A 495 -5.87 15.56 -9.79
N ARG A 496 -6.08 14.90 -8.64
CA ARG A 496 -5.42 15.25 -7.37
C ARG A 496 -3.90 15.12 -7.42
N GLN A 497 -3.37 14.19 -8.20
CA GLN A 497 -1.93 13.93 -8.34
C GLN A 497 -1.24 14.89 -9.33
N PHE A 498 -1.91 15.27 -10.42
CA PHE A 498 -1.31 16.09 -11.49
C PHE A 498 -1.60 17.59 -11.40
N VAL A 499 -2.68 18.00 -10.74
CA VAL A 499 -3.04 19.42 -10.59
C VAL A 499 -2.73 19.86 -9.15
N PRO A 500 -1.74 20.74 -8.91
CA PRO A 500 -1.59 21.38 -7.61
C PRO A 500 -2.77 22.33 -7.35
N ALA A 501 -3.30 22.33 -6.14
CA ALA A 501 -4.26 23.34 -5.71
C ALA A 501 -3.51 24.57 -5.15
N THR A 502 -4.14 25.74 -5.25
CA THR A 502 -3.60 27.00 -4.73
C THR A 502 -4.02 27.16 -3.27
N TYR A 503 -3.07 27.43 -2.40
CA TYR A 503 -3.32 27.62 -0.97
C TYR A 503 -2.94 29.04 -0.55
N ALA A 504 -3.67 29.59 0.43
CA ALA A 504 -3.30 30.82 1.10
C ALA A 504 -2.51 30.47 2.37
N ALA A 505 -1.30 30.99 2.50
CA ALA A 505 -0.61 31.05 3.78
C ALA A 505 -0.70 32.46 4.36
N GLN A 506 -0.77 32.57 5.68
CA GLN A 506 -0.75 33.83 6.41
C GLN A 506 0.30 33.77 7.52
N SER A 507 0.99 34.87 7.75
CA SER A 507 1.94 35.08 8.85
C SER A 507 1.73 36.47 9.44
N VAL A 508 2.05 36.64 10.71
CA VAL A 508 1.82 37.90 11.42
C VAL A 508 3.15 38.39 11.99
N LEU A 509 3.58 39.56 11.52
CA LEU A 509 4.70 40.31 12.08
C LEU A 509 4.15 41.27 13.13
N ALA A 510 4.89 41.46 14.21
CA ALA A 510 4.58 42.47 15.22
C ALA A 510 5.86 43.20 15.63
N ILE A 511 5.67 44.38 16.23
CA ILE A 511 6.74 45.06 16.93
C ILE A 511 7.19 44.21 18.14
N GLU A 512 8.50 44.22 18.41
CA GLU A 512 9.05 43.70 19.66
C GLU A 512 8.90 44.78 20.73
N GLN A 513 8.16 44.46 21.80
CA GLN A 513 7.98 45.38 22.92
C GLN A 513 9.29 45.41 23.72
N GLY A 514 9.99 46.54 23.64
CA GLY A 514 11.11 46.83 24.52
C GLY A 514 10.64 47.17 25.95
N PRO A 515 11.57 47.47 26.86
CA PRO A 515 11.23 47.94 28.20
C PRO A 515 10.51 49.30 28.19
N ASP A 516 10.71 50.10 27.14
CA ASP A 516 9.99 51.35 26.90
C ASP A 516 8.78 51.10 25.99
N ALA A 517 7.62 51.64 26.36
CA ALA A 517 6.42 51.56 25.55
C ALA A 517 6.55 52.42 24.28
N HIS A 518 6.43 51.79 23.11
CA HIS A 518 6.44 52.47 21.81
C HIS A 518 5.26 53.44 21.71
N SER A 519 5.49 54.66 21.23
CA SER A 519 4.42 55.62 20.96
C SER A 519 3.59 55.23 19.74
N ASP A 520 2.32 55.63 19.68
CA ASP A 520 1.42 55.36 18.54
C ASP A 520 1.99 55.86 17.21
N ALA A 521 2.78 56.95 17.24
CA ALA A 521 3.52 57.47 16.10
C ALA A 521 4.63 56.51 15.62
N ALA A 522 5.36 55.88 16.56
CA ALA A 522 6.37 54.87 16.24
C ALA A 522 5.72 53.57 15.71
N LEU A 523 4.61 53.13 16.31
CA LEU A 523 3.82 51.99 15.82
C LEU A 523 3.35 52.20 14.38
N SER A 524 2.82 53.39 14.08
CA SER A 524 2.34 53.77 12.75
C SER A 524 3.49 53.88 11.74
N ALA A 525 4.62 54.47 12.13
CA ALA A 525 5.80 54.59 11.28
C ALA A 525 6.43 53.22 10.95
N TRP A 526 6.49 52.30 11.92
CA TRP A 526 6.93 50.92 11.72
C TRP A 526 6.02 50.15 10.75
N SER A 527 4.69 50.27 10.91
CA SER A 527 3.73 49.63 9.99
C SER A 527 3.88 50.17 8.57
N ALA A 528 3.97 51.49 8.41
CA ALA A 528 4.18 52.14 7.12
C ALA A 528 5.52 51.73 6.46
N TYR A 529 6.58 51.57 7.26
CA TYR A 529 7.87 51.06 6.77
C TYR A 529 7.74 49.63 6.22
N LEU A 530 7.15 48.69 6.97
CA LEU A 530 6.96 47.32 6.50
C LEU A 530 6.10 47.23 5.23
N LEU A 531 5.06 48.07 5.11
CA LEU A 531 4.22 48.19 3.92
C LEU A 531 4.99 48.73 2.69
N SER A 532 6.08 49.48 2.90
CA SER A 532 6.93 49.99 1.82
C SER A 532 7.96 48.98 1.30
N LEU A 533 8.33 47.96 2.10
CA LEU A 533 9.38 46.99 1.76
C LEU A 533 9.20 46.27 0.40
N PRO A 534 7.99 45.88 -0.05
CA PRO A 534 7.80 45.26 -1.37
C PRO A 534 8.24 46.13 -2.56
N GLN A 535 8.45 47.43 -2.34
CA GLN A 535 8.91 48.38 -3.36
C GLN A 535 10.41 48.69 -3.24
N ASP A 536 11.08 48.30 -2.16
CA ASP A 536 12.51 48.55 -1.91
C ASP A 536 13.40 47.56 -2.71
N PRO A 537 14.23 48.04 -3.65
CA PRO A 537 15.12 47.18 -4.43
C PRO A 537 16.10 46.37 -3.57
N GLN A 538 16.62 46.92 -2.47
CA GLN A 538 17.60 46.24 -1.62
C GLN A 538 16.96 45.10 -0.81
N PHE A 539 15.71 45.29 -0.38
CA PHE A 539 14.90 44.21 0.20
C PHE A 539 14.68 43.09 -0.83
N LEU A 540 14.22 43.44 -2.04
CA LEU A 540 13.93 42.48 -3.10
C LEU A 540 15.17 41.64 -3.51
N GLU A 541 16.36 42.26 -3.58
CA GLU A 541 17.62 41.54 -3.80
C GLU A 541 17.94 40.53 -2.69
N ARG A 542 17.88 40.95 -1.42
CA ARG A 542 18.17 40.06 -0.29
C ARG A 542 17.14 38.94 -0.13
N ALA A 543 15.87 39.26 -0.30
CA ALA A 543 14.76 38.31 -0.18
C ALA A 543 14.76 37.29 -1.33
N SER A 544 14.97 37.72 -2.58
CA SER A 544 15.06 36.80 -3.73
C SER A 544 16.31 35.91 -3.67
N ALA A 545 17.44 36.42 -3.18
CA ALA A 545 18.63 35.59 -2.91
C ALA A 545 18.36 34.51 -1.84
N ARG A 546 17.58 34.83 -0.79
CA ARG A 546 17.19 33.88 0.27
C ARG A 546 16.17 32.85 -0.22
N LEU A 547 15.21 33.25 -1.06
CA LEU A 547 14.26 32.35 -1.69
C LEU A 547 14.97 31.40 -2.69
N ARG A 548 15.90 31.92 -3.49
CA ARG A 548 16.79 31.13 -4.36
C ARG A 548 17.56 30.06 -3.58
N SER A 549 18.16 30.41 -2.44
CA SER A 549 18.92 29.44 -1.62
C SER A 549 18.03 28.38 -0.94
N ARG A 550 16.73 28.64 -0.79
CA ARG A 550 15.71 27.69 -0.35
C ARG A 550 15.06 26.88 -1.48
N GLY A 551 15.52 27.04 -2.73
CA GLY A 551 15.06 26.27 -3.89
C GLY A 551 13.90 26.89 -4.67
N TYR A 552 13.47 28.11 -4.35
CA TYR A 552 12.41 28.82 -5.08
C TYR A 552 13.00 29.52 -6.32
N SER A 553 13.27 28.75 -7.38
CA SER A 553 13.83 29.24 -8.65
C SER A 553 12.96 30.29 -9.34
N GLU A 554 11.63 30.15 -9.25
CA GLU A 554 10.64 31.11 -9.78
C GLU A 554 10.68 32.48 -9.08
N LEU A 555 11.16 32.54 -7.84
CA LEU A 555 11.29 33.78 -7.05
C LEU A 555 12.76 34.17 -6.86
N ALA A 556 13.63 33.68 -7.74
CA ALA A 556 15.06 33.81 -7.60
C ALA A 556 15.59 35.20 -7.99
N THR A 557 14.86 36.00 -8.75
CA THR A 557 15.28 37.36 -9.13
C THR A 557 14.45 38.42 -8.39
N PRO A 558 14.98 39.66 -8.23
CA PRO A 558 14.23 40.76 -7.61
C PRO A 558 12.96 41.12 -8.39
N VAL A 559 12.96 40.95 -9.72
CA VAL A 559 11.84 41.26 -10.61
C VAL A 559 10.72 40.24 -10.42
N ASP A 560 11.04 38.95 -10.44
CA ASP A 560 10.04 37.89 -10.28
C ASP A 560 9.42 37.94 -8.88
N LEU A 561 10.24 38.17 -7.84
CA LEU A 561 9.75 38.38 -6.48
C LEU A 561 8.83 39.62 -6.39
N ARG A 562 9.19 40.74 -7.02
CA ARG A 562 8.34 41.95 -7.02
C ARG A 562 6.99 41.68 -7.68
N ASN A 563 6.99 41.01 -8.82
CA ASN A 563 5.74 40.66 -9.52
C ASN A 563 4.89 39.72 -8.66
N PHE A 564 5.51 38.69 -8.05
CA PHE A 564 4.84 37.80 -7.11
C PHE A 564 4.23 38.53 -5.90
N LEU A 565 4.96 39.48 -5.30
CA LEU A 565 4.47 40.28 -4.17
C LEU A 565 3.29 41.18 -4.54
N VAL A 566 3.18 41.61 -5.80
CA VAL A 566 2.08 42.45 -6.31
C VAL A 566 0.87 41.61 -6.74
N GLU A 567 1.09 40.45 -7.35
CA GLU A 567 0.02 39.61 -7.92
C GLU A 567 -0.55 38.58 -6.92
N ARG A 568 0.26 38.12 -5.97
CA ARG A 568 -0.04 36.93 -5.14
C ARG A 568 0.22 37.12 -3.64
N CYS A 569 0.61 38.31 -3.18
CA CYS A 569 0.67 38.63 -1.76
C CYS A 569 -0.22 39.82 -1.40
N THR A 570 -0.80 39.77 -0.21
CA THR A 570 -1.41 40.94 0.45
C THR A 570 -0.62 41.23 1.71
N ILE A 571 -0.18 42.48 1.86
CA ILE A 571 0.51 42.96 3.06
C ILE A 571 -0.30 44.14 3.58
N GLU A 572 -0.81 43.99 4.80
CA GLU A 572 -1.75 44.92 5.41
C GLU A 572 -1.44 45.08 6.91
N SER A 573 -1.78 46.24 7.48
CA SER A 573 -1.63 46.50 8.91
C SER A 573 -3.04 46.69 9.49
N PRO A 574 -3.63 45.67 10.15
CA PRO A 574 -4.96 45.80 10.73
C PRO A 574 -4.98 46.79 11.91
N GLU A 575 -3.88 46.84 12.65
CA GLU A 575 -3.65 47.74 13.79
C GLU A 575 -2.19 48.24 13.76
N PRO A 576 -1.90 49.48 14.19
CA PRO A 576 -0.52 49.97 14.31
C PRO A 576 0.34 49.04 15.17
N GLY A 577 1.51 48.63 14.66
CA GLY A 577 2.38 47.66 15.37
C GLY A 577 2.10 46.19 15.05
N ILE A 578 1.11 45.88 14.21
CA ILE A 578 0.86 44.55 13.64
C ILE A 578 0.80 44.63 12.11
N VAL A 579 1.49 43.73 11.41
CA VAL A 579 1.43 43.58 9.95
C VAL A 579 1.15 42.12 9.59
N ASN A 580 0.06 41.91 8.88
CA ASN A 580 -0.32 40.64 8.29
C ASN A 580 0.32 40.52 6.90
N ILE A 581 0.92 39.37 6.61
CA ILE A 581 1.38 39.00 5.27
C ILE A 581 0.63 37.73 4.89
N SER A 582 -0.17 37.78 3.84
CA SER A 582 -0.74 36.60 3.19
C SER A 582 -0.10 36.38 1.81
N ALA A 583 0.01 35.11 1.40
CA ALA A 583 0.61 34.72 0.13
C ALA A 583 -0.13 33.52 -0.48
N LEU A 584 -0.39 33.60 -1.79
CA LEU A 584 -1.03 32.55 -2.59
C LEU A 584 0.03 31.80 -3.41
N SER A 585 0.14 30.49 -3.20
CA SER A 585 1.04 29.64 -4.00
C SER A 585 0.52 28.22 -4.13
N GLU A 586 1.14 27.47 -5.04
CA GLU A 586 0.76 26.09 -5.35
C GLU A 586 1.31 25.12 -4.31
N GLY A 587 0.43 24.32 -3.71
CA GLY A 587 0.77 23.30 -2.72
C GLY A 587 1.00 23.85 -1.31
N GLN A 588 0.24 23.31 -0.35
CA GLN A 588 0.20 23.70 1.06
C GLN A 588 1.61 23.90 1.67
N GLY A 589 2.37 22.82 1.83
CA GLY A 589 3.72 22.88 2.44
C GLY A 589 4.79 23.56 1.57
N ARG A 590 4.52 23.93 0.31
CA ARG A 590 5.42 24.79 -0.49
C ARG A 590 5.17 26.26 -0.14
N THR A 591 3.89 26.65 -0.09
CA THR A 591 3.39 27.99 0.26
C THR A 591 3.79 28.39 1.68
N GLU A 592 3.65 27.49 2.65
CA GLU A 592 4.01 27.72 4.05
C GLU A 592 5.49 28.11 4.21
N ARG A 593 6.40 27.24 3.74
CA ARG A 593 7.86 27.46 3.80
C ARG A 593 8.34 28.66 2.97
N MET A 594 7.59 29.00 1.92
CA MET A 594 7.88 30.17 1.07
C MET A 594 7.56 31.45 1.85
N LEU A 595 6.36 31.53 2.44
CA LEU A 595 5.95 32.66 3.27
C LEU A 595 6.80 32.78 4.54
N GLU A 596 7.15 31.67 5.17
CA GLU A 596 8.08 31.64 6.30
C GLU A 596 9.46 32.22 5.90
N THR A 597 9.99 31.81 4.74
CA THR A 597 11.27 32.31 4.22
C THR A 597 11.20 33.81 3.90
N LEU A 598 10.10 34.27 3.29
CA LEU A 598 9.85 35.69 2.99
C LEU A 598 9.73 36.52 4.27
N SER A 599 8.93 36.08 5.23
CA SER A 599 8.71 36.78 6.51
C SER A 599 9.99 36.84 7.33
N THR A 600 10.80 35.77 7.33
CA THR A 600 12.13 35.78 7.94
C THR A 600 13.11 36.72 7.20
N ALA A 601 12.96 36.89 5.88
CA ALA A 601 13.73 37.90 5.13
C ALA A 601 13.29 39.33 5.49
N MET A 602 11.98 39.59 5.62
CA MET A 602 11.44 40.89 6.07
C MET A 602 11.89 41.23 7.49
N ILE A 603 11.79 40.29 8.44
CA ILE A 603 12.28 40.47 9.81
C ILE A 603 13.78 40.80 9.82
N ALA A 604 14.60 40.02 9.11
CA ALA A 604 16.04 40.24 9.07
C ALA A 604 16.39 41.60 8.47
N TYR A 605 15.77 41.97 7.34
CA TYR A 605 16.02 43.26 6.71
C TYR A 605 15.54 44.44 7.56
N ALA A 606 14.34 44.35 8.15
CA ALA A 606 13.80 45.37 9.04
C ALA A 606 14.63 45.53 10.33
N ASN A 607 15.27 44.46 10.82
CA ASN A 607 16.13 44.54 12.01
C ASN A 607 17.53 45.06 11.67
N ASP A 608 18.08 44.73 10.50
CA ASP A 608 19.33 45.31 9.98
C ASP A 608 19.22 46.83 9.80
N THR A 609 18.08 47.32 9.29
CA THR A 609 17.84 48.74 8.99
C THR A 609 17.33 49.56 10.18
N ARG A 610 17.03 48.93 11.33
CA ARG A 610 16.35 49.59 12.47
C ARG A 610 17.03 50.88 12.95
N THR A 611 18.36 50.94 12.91
CA THR A 611 19.16 52.10 13.37
C THR A 611 19.08 53.29 12.42
N LEU A 612 18.55 53.09 11.20
CA LEU A 612 18.34 54.12 10.19
C LEU A 612 16.89 54.64 10.19
N ARG A 613 15.99 54.04 10.99
CA ARG A 613 14.58 54.44 11.07
C ARG A 613 14.29 55.27 12.31
N ALA A 614 13.31 56.18 12.19
CA ALA A 614 12.89 57.05 13.28
C ALA A 614 12.17 56.32 14.44
N ASP A 615 11.56 55.16 14.18
CA ASP A 615 10.91 54.34 15.21
C ASP A 615 11.92 53.47 16.01
N GLY A 616 13.10 53.17 15.44
CA GLY A 616 14.14 52.36 16.08
C GLY A 616 13.77 50.91 16.41
N ALA A 617 12.55 50.46 16.07
CA ALA A 617 11.97 49.28 16.69
C ALA A 617 12.46 47.96 16.09
N ALA A 618 12.55 46.94 16.93
CA ALA A 618 12.77 45.58 16.46
C ALA A 618 11.45 44.95 15.98
N THR A 619 11.55 44.13 14.94
CA THR A 619 10.46 43.37 14.32
C THR A 619 10.59 41.92 14.76
N ARG A 620 9.49 41.33 15.24
CA ARG A 620 9.42 39.92 15.63
C ARG A 620 8.31 39.19 14.86
N LEU A 621 8.45 37.87 14.77
CA LEU A 621 7.38 36.99 14.31
C LEU A 621 6.37 36.83 15.46
N SER A 622 5.13 37.24 15.24
CA SER A 622 4.03 37.08 16.20
C SER A 622 3.32 35.75 16.00
N SER A 623 3.04 35.40 14.74
CA SER A 623 2.53 34.09 14.34
C SER A 623 3.35 33.59 13.14
N PRO A 624 3.85 32.34 13.16
CA PRO A 624 4.54 31.75 12.01
C PRO A 624 3.60 31.63 10.80
N ALA A 625 4.18 31.42 9.62
CA ALA A 625 3.39 31.11 8.43
C ALA A 625 2.53 29.86 8.69
N ARG A 626 1.22 29.99 8.53
CA ARG A 626 0.25 28.89 8.57
C ARG A 626 -0.60 28.92 7.32
N VAL A 627 -0.92 27.75 6.80
CA VAL A 627 -1.77 27.61 5.61
C VAL A 627 -3.23 27.44 6.01
N SER A 628 -4.16 27.99 5.23
CA SER A 628 -5.58 27.65 5.31
C SER A 628 -5.78 26.14 5.14
N ALA A 629 -6.72 25.56 5.88
CA ALA A 629 -7.07 24.14 5.76
C ALA A 629 -7.65 23.84 4.36
N ASP A 630 -8.45 24.76 3.85
CA ASP A 630 -9.05 24.69 2.52
C ASP A 630 -8.15 25.39 1.47
N PRO A 631 -8.09 24.88 0.23
CA PRO A 631 -7.45 25.58 -0.88
C PRO A 631 -8.22 26.87 -1.21
N ALA A 632 -7.49 27.95 -1.50
CA ALA A 632 -8.05 29.24 -1.87
C ALA A 632 -8.63 29.23 -3.30
N ASP A 633 -8.07 28.40 -4.17
CA ASP A 633 -8.62 28.06 -5.49
C ASP A 633 -8.30 26.59 -5.79
N ASP A 634 -9.32 25.83 -6.20
CA ASP A 634 -9.21 24.41 -6.51
C ASP A 634 -9.61 24.09 -7.96
N PRO A 635 -8.70 24.32 -8.94
CA PRO A 635 -8.93 24.00 -10.35
C PRO A 635 -9.14 22.49 -10.60
N ARG A 636 -8.88 21.63 -9.60
CA ARG A 636 -9.13 20.19 -9.69
C ARG A 636 -10.59 19.88 -9.96
N THR A 637 -11.53 20.67 -9.46
CA THR A 637 -12.97 20.43 -9.68
C THR A 637 -13.36 20.56 -11.16
N ILE A 638 -12.86 21.61 -11.83
CA ILE A 638 -13.09 21.85 -13.26
C ILE A 638 -12.38 20.80 -14.10
N ILE A 639 -11.09 20.54 -13.82
CA ILE A 639 -10.28 19.57 -14.58
C ILE A 639 -10.80 18.14 -14.38
N PHE A 640 -11.32 17.81 -13.19
CA PHE A 640 -12.05 16.56 -12.92
C PHE A 640 -13.29 16.42 -13.79
N GLY A 641 -14.07 17.48 -14.01
CA GLY A 641 -15.21 17.46 -14.93
C GLY A 641 -14.81 17.04 -16.36
N PHE A 642 -13.71 17.57 -16.86
CA PHE A 642 -13.16 17.17 -18.17
C PHE A 642 -12.57 15.75 -18.17
N ALA A 643 -11.81 15.37 -17.14
CA ALA A 643 -11.21 14.04 -17.03
C ALA A 643 -12.27 12.94 -16.91
N ALA A 644 -13.26 13.12 -16.02
CA ALA A 644 -14.32 12.16 -15.80
C ALA A 644 -15.24 12.02 -17.02
N SER A 645 -15.61 13.12 -17.69
CA SER A 645 -16.41 13.05 -18.93
C SER A 645 -15.65 12.36 -20.07
N GLY A 646 -14.35 12.62 -20.22
CA GLY A 646 -13.49 11.88 -21.16
C GLY A 646 -13.39 10.39 -20.83
N ALA A 647 -13.22 10.03 -19.56
CA ALA A 647 -13.13 8.64 -19.12
C ALA A 647 -14.46 7.87 -19.31
N ILE A 648 -15.60 8.49 -19.00
CA ILE A 648 -16.94 7.94 -19.29
C ILE A 648 -17.13 7.73 -20.80
N LEU A 649 -16.71 8.69 -21.63
CA LEU A 649 -16.81 8.57 -23.08
C LEU A 649 -15.99 7.38 -23.62
N ILE A 650 -14.78 7.16 -23.10
CA ILE A 650 -13.94 6.00 -23.45
C ILE A 650 -14.62 4.69 -23.03
N VAL A 651 -15.16 4.61 -21.81
CA VAL A 651 -15.91 3.43 -21.33
C VAL A 651 -17.14 3.17 -22.22
N PHE A 652 -17.86 4.22 -22.62
CA PHE A 652 -19.05 4.10 -23.47
C PHE A 652 -18.71 3.63 -24.88
N ILE A 653 -17.68 4.20 -25.52
CA ILE A 653 -17.18 3.78 -26.83
C ILE A 653 -16.67 2.33 -26.77
N GLY A 654 -15.87 1.98 -25.76
CA GLY A 654 -15.37 0.63 -25.54
C GLY A 654 -16.51 -0.38 -25.35
N SER A 655 -17.56 0.00 -24.64
CA SER A 655 -18.77 -0.82 -24.44
C SER A 655 -19.53 -1.05 -25.74
N ILE A 656 -19.69 -0.03 -26.59
CA ILE A 656 -20.30 -0.16 -27.92
C ILE A 656 -19.47 -1.09 -28.81
N VAL A 657 -18.14 -0.97 -28.80
CA VAL A 657 -17.23 -1.84 -29.56
C VAL A 657 -17.31 -3.29 -29.06
N ALA A 658 -17.26 -3.52 -27.75
CA ALA A 658 -17.40 -4.85 -27.15
C ALA A 658 -18.76 -5.48 -27.48
N TRP A 659 -19.85 -4.73 -27.36
CA TRP A 659 -21.19 -5.19 -27.76
C TRP A 659 -21.25 -5.57 -29.23
N LYS A 660 -20.66 -4.77 -30.13
CA LYS A 660 -20.62 -5.04 -31.57
C LYS A 660 -19.81 -6.29 -31.93
N ILE A 661 -18.73 -6.58 -31.18
CA ILE A 661 -17.96 -7.83 -31.30
C ILE A 661 -18.80 -9.02 -30.83
N LEU A 662 -19.45 -8.91 -29.67
CA LEU A 662 -20.26 -9.99 -29.08
C LEU A 662 -21.50 -10.33 -29.94
N VAL A 663 -22.16 -9.32 -30.52
CA VAL A 663 -23.25 -9.54 -31.49
C VAL A 663 -22.72 -10.20 -32.77
N ARG A 664 -21.52 -9.85 -33.26
CA ARG A 664 -20.91 -10.51 -34.43
C ARG A 664 -20.58 -11.98 -34.17
N THR A 665 -20.01 -12.31 -33.01
CA THR A 665 -19.68 -13.71 -32.69
C THR A 665 -20.95 -14.56 -32.48
N LEU A 666 -22.00 -14.00 -31.86
CA LEU A 666 -23.30 -14.66 -31.76
C LEU A 666 -23.95 -14.91 -33.13
N ILE A 667 -23.89 -13.95 -34.06
CA ILE A 667 -24.42 -14.11 -35.43
C ILE A 667 -23.58 -15.11 -36.24
N ALA A 668 -22.27 -15.18 -36.01
CA ALA A 668 -21.40 -16.18 -36.64
C ALA A 668 -21.74 -17.60 -36.14
N ALA A 669 -21.84 -17.80 -34.82
CA ALA A 669 -22.23 -19.07 -34.22
C ALA A 669 -23.64 -19.53 -34.65
N ALA A 670 -24.58 -18.59 -34.86
CA ALA A 670 -25.91 -18.89 -35.37
C ALA A 670 -25.97 -19.15 -36.90
N ARG A 671 -24.83 -19.08 -37.61
CA ARG A 671 -24.72 -19.32 -39.07
C ARG A 671 -24.00 -20.60 -39.45
N GLU A 672 -23.57 -21.41 -38.48
CA GLU A 672 -23.14 -22.79 -38.72
C GLU A 672 -24.37 -23.71 -38.60
N PRO A 673 -24.97 -24.18 -39.72
CA PRO A 673 -26.03 -25.16 -39.66
C PRO A 673 -25.47 -26.52 -39.21
N GLU A 674 -26.27 -27.28 -38.45
CA GLU A 674 -25.94 -28.64 -38.01
C GLU A 674 -25.73 -29.60 -39.19
N THR A 675 -24.50 -29.72 -39.68
CA THR A 675 -24.04 -30.91 -40.40
C THR A 675 -23.11 -31.68 -39.47
N GLY A 676 -23.68 -32.65 -38.76
CA GLY A 676 -23.06 -33.23 -37.57
C GLY A 676 -21.94 -34.21 -37.85
N ASP A 677 -20.90 -34.14 -37.00
CA ASP A 677 -20.13 -35.31 -36.54
C ASP A 677 -19.49 -34.97 -35.17
N PRO A 678 -19.84 -35.64 -34.06
CA PRO A 678 -19.41 -35.21 -32.72
C PRO A 678 -17.98 -35.63 -32.30
N PHE A 679 -17.16 -36.16 -33.22
CA PHE A 679 -15.79 -36.63 -32.94
C PHE A 679 -14.74 -36.05 -33.90
N ALA A 680 -14.62 -34.72 -33.94
CA ALA A 680 -13.47 -34.02 -34.50
C ALA A 680 -12.74 -33.21 -33.41
N THR A 681 -11.48 -33.55 -33.18
CA THR A 681 -10.57 -32.95 -32.20
C THR A 681 -10.36 -31.45 -32.38
N ASN A 682 -10.32 -30.67 -31.29
CA ASN A 682 -9.78 -29.31 -31.31
C ASN A 682 -8.58 -29.17 -30.38
N SER A 683 -7.38 -29.39 -30.95
CA SER A 683 -6.09 -29.15 -30.31
C SER A 683 -5.42 -27.94 -30.96
N GLY A 684 -5.32 -26.82 -30.22
CA GLY A 684 -4.48 -25.68 -30.59
C GLY A 684 -5.21 -24.34 -30.73
N ALA A 685 -5.26 -23.58 -29.63
CA ALA A 685 -5.55 -22.14 -29.66
C ALA A 685 -4.90 -21.45 -28.44
N PHE A 686 -3.59 -21.23 -28.50
CA PHE A 686 -2.88 -20.24 -27.69
C PHE A 686 -1.99 -19.43 -28.64
N ALA A 687 -2.45 -18.21 -28.94
CA ALA A 687 -1.71 -17.13 -29.60
C ALA A 687 -2.44 -15.80 -29.27
#